data_AF-A0A0Q4F5T8-F1
#
_entry.id   AF-A0A0Q4F5T8-F1
#
_cell.length_a   1.000
_cell.length_b   1.000
_cell.length_c   1.000
_cell.angle_alpha   90.00
_cell.angle_beta   90.00
_cell.angle_gamma   90.00
#
_symmetry.space_group_name_H-M   'P 1'
#
loop_
_entity.id
_entity.type
_entity.pdbx_description
1 polymer ?
#
loop_
_entity_poly.entity_id
_entity_poly.type
_entity_poly.pdbx_seq_one_letter_code
_entity_poly.pdbx_strand_id
1 'polypeptide(L)'
;MSKVFFFTDPNAISATQNSDFAFGPLSSSSTHDVYNLENKFSVTDNAPAIAICKSLLLAQEVPSNPELLNIALIPIQVNILNNIPIKFFVYRGIKRSSLYGADGKILTTSNMRPDKNIIDRIQDIQQKMNTENNTTMIATKRYLGCEITGDLYLEQAFFQESNNGPNPQNPNLFHPMIVDAGFEIGKFKGGTTKAGFQIILDKIGYEPKLTDFRKQNDIFEVPKLSVTATGEQKFRDRVQKERILAYMDYCAFLGNFYSNGDFKIKIYSSQSEDNVEIKNILDKFYNKNVVYIDIRDDYGNSYNHYFKTSDTIKLYLKNSSNQMVVNEMDYYSSKWPILQLRDYQVSGTSSSGNEAVQIAFPMEVGDPVSNYILYAYNMKMGNNIFSTLQANDSLHNENNNNKIIFHYSRFVSFKKFKVENGKFLSNYILLKLSNNKNEFLYNQGDRLDNVFPLHMKDILGDEDLDDGDFRVYVYSSINAPIIRKNRKAYLVNMGIAKDKENVTFFVFNSQSIKESYNGNKVDNGYQQLFNLLTPGKYSYQMYIDEFEYTSGQSLGFLSALPYRCINGENSDFMLQYFLFKKNQNTNYKTLAYVKAGEGTLTDAFFEDFDAFCITNTEYREVLKKVITPVSNSNYDTSFDFYREDYYDCIRFNNPLMSLTFDESSLGTTVFRYHPVYIDFTGTHLSPSDSKKYEFAKKNTGKILCRSSFIPSYFLRVIGVPTNLASQNTIKDIKWNSIGVDMEFSTMEIV
;
A
#
# COMPACT_ATOMS: atom_id res chain seq x y z
N MET A 1 5.67 23.08 -3.99
CA MET A 1 5.54 21.88 -4.84
C MET A 1 6.86 21.61 -5.51
N SER A 2 7.18 20.34 -5.74
CA SER A 2 8.36 19.93 -6.51
C SER A 2 8.25 20.47 -7.95
N LYS A 3 9.38 20.86 -8.55
CA LYS A 3 9.41 21.29 -9.95
C LYS A 3 9.22 20.07 -10.84
N VAL A 4 8.21 20.10 -11.71
CA VAL A 4 7.92 19.05 -12.69
C VAL A 4 8.18 19.60 -14.08
N PHE A 5 8.95 18.85 -14.88
CA PHE A 5 9.31 19.21 -16.25
C PHE A 5 8.64 18.30 -17.27
N PHE A 6 8.33 18.83 -18.45
CA PHE A 6 8.01 17.99 -19.59
C PHE A 6 9.25 17.18 -20.02
N PHE A 7 9.04 15.94 -20.48
CA PHE A 7 10.12 14.97 -20.71
C PHE A 7 11.09 15.33 -21.85
N THR A 8 10.74 16.30 -22.70
CA THR A 8 11.53 16.75 -23.86
C THR A 8 11.22 18.22 -24.18
N ASP A 9 11.81 18.77 -25.24
CA ASP A 9 11.41 20.07 -25.80
C ASP A 9 10.10 19.88 -26.59
N PRO A 10 8.98 20.53 -26.23
CA PRO A 10 7.71 20.40 -26.96
C PRO A 10 7.81 20.76 -28.45
N ASN A 11 8.75 21.63 -28.84
CA ASN A 11 8.97 22.03 -30.23
C ASN A 11 9.73 20.95 -31.02
N ALA A 12 10.40 20.02 -30.35
CA ALA A 12 11.02 18.87 -30.99
C ALA A 12 10.00 17.81 -31.41
N ILE A 13 8.78 17.82 -30.86
CA ILE A 13 7.70 16.90 -31.25
C ILE A 13 7.11 17.35 -32.59
N SER A 14 7.39 16.59 -33.65
CA SER A 14 7.12 16.99 -35.03
C SER A 14 5.65 16.83 -35.44
N ALA A 15 4.87 16.01 -34.74
CA ALA A 15 3.46 15.78 -35.02
C ALA A 15 2.70 15.35 -33.75
N THR A 16 1.38 15.51 -33.76
CA THR A 16 0.50 14.88 -32.77
C THR A 16 0.69 13.36 -32.81
N GLN A 17 0.70 12.75 -31.62
CA GLN A 17 0.83 11.32 -31.44
C GLN A 17 -0.24 10.54 -32.21
N ASN A 18 0.19 9.49 -32.91
CA ASN A 18 -0.69 8.53 -33.57
C ASN A 18 -1.27 7.54 -32.53
N SER A 19 -2.48 7.02 -32.76
CA SER A 19 -3.12 5.99 -31.92
C SER A 19 -2.24 4.76 -31.67
N ASP A 20 -1.48 4.31 -32.68
CA ASP A 20 -0.60 3.12 -32.58
C ASP A 20 0.59 3.35 -31.63
N PHE A 21 0.84 4.62 -31.29
CA PHE A 21 1.90 5.06 -30.39
C PHE A 21 1.38 5.59 -29.07
N ALA A 22 0.05 5.67 -28.90
CA ALA A 22 -0.58 6.11 -27.67
C ALA A 22 -0.60 4.99 -26.63
N PHE A 23 -0.57 5.36 -25.35
CA PHE A 23 -0.82 4.41 -24.27
C PHE A 23 -2.26 3.87 -24.40
N GLY A 24 -2.46 2.56 -24.37
CA GLY A 24 -3.79 2.05 -24.66
C GLY A 24 -3.84 0.68 -25.30
N PRO A 25 -5.06 0.16 -25.53
CA PRO A 25 -5.24 -1.00 -26.38
C PRO A 25 -4.82 -0.65 -27.81
N LEU A 26 -4.11 -1.58 -28.44
CA LEU A 26 -3.78 -1.54 -29.86
C LEU A 26 -4.75 -2.41 -30.66
N SER A 27 -4.64 -2.33 -31.99
CA SER A 27 -5.31 -3.27 -32.88
C SER A 27 -4.94 -4.71 -32.49
N SER A 28 -5.90 -5.44 -31.92
CA SER A 28 -5.69 -6.80 -31.43
C SER A 28 -5.33 -7.74 -32.59
N SER A 29 -4.43 -8.69 -32.36
CA SER A 29 -4.18 -9.77 -33.33
C SER A 29 -5.34 -10.77 -33.34
N SER A 30 -5.33 -11.77 -34.22
CA SER A 30 -6.35 -12.82 -34.19
C SER A 30 -6.32 -13.63 -32.88
N THR A 31 -5.19 -13.67 -32.18
CA THR A 31 -4.96 -14.55 -31.02
C THR A 31 -4.72 -13.80 -29.71
N HIS A 32 -4.39 -12.51 -29.73
CA HIS A 32 -4.04 -11.74 -28.54
C HIS A 32 -4.73 -10.37 -28.51
N ASP A 33 -5.14 -9.95 -27.32
CA ASP A 33 -5.36 -8.54 -27.01
C ASP A 33 -3.97 -7.91 -26.77
N VAL A 34 -3.72 -6.76 -27.40
CA VAL A 34 -2.40 -6.12 -27.45
C VAL A 34 -2.52 -4.72 -26.84
N TYR A 35 -1.56 -4.36 -26.01
CA TYR A 35 -1.55 -3.13 -25.23
C TYR A 35 -0.21 -2.43 -25.35
N ASN A 36 -0.23 -1.12 -25.61
CA ASN A 36 0.94 -0.27 -25.54
C ASN A 36 1.03 0.36 -24.15
N LEU A 37 2.11 0.06 -23.43
CA LEU A 37 2.32 0.50 -22.04
C LEU A 37 3.13 1.80 -21.93
N GLU A 38 3.31 2.50 -23.05
CA GLU A 38 4.12 3.72 -23.16
C GLU A 38 3.49 4.73 -24.14
N ASN A 39 3.85 6.00 -23.99
CA ASN A 39 3.54 7.06 -24.94
C ASN A 39 4.75 7.26 -25.87
N LYS A 40 4.58 7.02 -27.17
CA LYS A 40 5.62 7.19 -28.20
C LYS A 40 5.38 8.43 -29.06
N PHE A 41 6.45 9.16 -29.38
CA PHE A 41 6.42 10.40 -30.14
C PHE A 41 7.41 10.40 -31.30
N SER A 42 7.03 11.03 -32.41
CA SER A 42 7.97 11.44 -33.45
C SER A 42 8.67 12.71 -32.99
N VAL A 43 9.98 12.67 -32.81
CA VAL A 43 10.78 13.82 -32.40
C VAL A 43 11.88 14.11 -33.41
N THR A 44 12.36 15.35 -33.46
CA THR A 44 13.53 15.73 -34.25
C THR A 44 14.77 14.95 -33.81
N ASP A 45 15.72 14.78 -34.73
CA ASP A 45 16.99 14.13 -34.44
C ASP A 45 17.72 14.84 -33.29
N ASN A 46 18.17 14.06 -32.32
CA ASN A 46 18.85 14.56 -31.11
C ASN A 46 17.98 15.50 -30.25
N ALA A 47 16.66 15.32 -30.24
CA ALA A 47 15.79 16.02 -29.28
C ALA A 47 16.23 15.75 -27.83
N PRO A 48 16.26 16.76 -26.94
CA PRO A 48 16.75 16.58 -25.57
C PRO A 48 15.82 15.67 -24.77
N ALA A 49 16.37 14.77 -23.97
CA ALA A 49 15.64 14.02 -22.95
C ALA A 49 15.85 14.70 -21.59
N ILE A 50 14.77 15.09 -20.94
CA ILE A 50 14.78 15.96 -19.76
C ILE A 50 14.21 15.21 -18.57
N ALA A 51 14.94 15.16 -17.46
CA ALA A 51 14.49 14.56 -16.21
C ALA A 51 13.25 15.30 -15.68
N ILE A 52 12.13 14.58 -15.56
CA ILE A 52 10.83 15.13 -15.14
C ILE A 52 10.85 15.66 -13.69
N CYS A 53 11.59 15.00 -12.82
CA CYS A 53 11.74 15.33 -11.40
C CYS A 53 13.13 14.93 -10.89
N LYS A 54 13.45 15.35 -9.67
CA LYS A 54 14.67 14.91 -8.99
C LYS A 54 14.61 13.40 -8.72
N SER A 55 15.61 12.67 -9.20
CA SER A 55 15.54 11.19 -9.29
C SER A 55 16.91 10.53 -9.19
N LEU A 56 16.93 9.24 -8.83
CA LEU A 56 18.06 8.36 -9.11
C LEU A 56 17.98 7.88 -10.56
N LEU A 57 19.12 7.71 -11.24
CA LEU A 57 19.17 7.34 -12.65
C LEU A 57 19.88 6.00 -12.89
N LEU A 58 19.31 5.20 -13.79
CA LEU A 58 19.90 3.99 -14.38
C LEU A 58 19.69 4.02 -15.90
N ALA A 59 20.72 3.74 -16.67
CA ALA A 59 20.64 3.53 -18.12
C ALA A 59 21.04 2.10 -18.50
N GLN A 60 20.41 1.57 -19.53
CA GLN A 60 20.71 0.24 -20.08
C GLN A 60 20.71 0.28 -21.61
N GLU A 61 21.64 -0.45 -22.21
CA GLU A 61 21.68 -0.70 -23.66
C GLU A 61 20.48 -1.54 -24.10
N VAL A 62 19.93 -1.22 -25.27
CA VAL A 62 18.86 -1.98 -25.91
C VAL A 62 19.51 -3.09 -26.75
N PRO A 63 19.38 -4.38 -26.39
CA PRO A 63 20.12 -5.45 -27.09
C PRO A 63 19.76 -5.57 -28.57
N SER A 64 18.51 -5.27 -28.94
CA SER A 64 18.06 -5.28 -30.33
C SER A 64 18.57 -4.09 -31.15
N ASN A 65 19.12 -3.05 -30.52
CA ASN A 65 19.67 -1.88 -31.18
C ASN A 65 20.75 -1.21 -30.30
N PRO A 66 22.04 -1.53 -30.50
CA PRO A 66 23.14 -1.04 -29.65
C PRO A 66 23.43 0.46 -29.83
N GLU A 67 22.73 1.15 -30.74
CA GLU A 67 22.78 2.62 -30.80
C GLU A 67 21.81 3.29 -29.82
N LEU A 68 20.96 2.51 -29.15
CA LEU A 68 19.92 2.98 -28.26
C LEU A 68 20.18 2.58 -26.80
N LEU A 69 19.74 3.46 -25.92
CA LEU A 69 19.66 3.29 -24.49
C LEU A 69 18.21 3.53 -24.04
N ASN A 70 17.85 2.86 -22.95
CA ASN A 70 16.70 3.23 -22.14
C ASN A 70 17.21 3.80 -20.81
N ILE A 71 16.50 4.78 -20.25
CA ILE A 71 16.82 5.39 -18.96
C ILE A 71 15.63 5.24 -18.02
N ALA A 72 15.86 4.72 -16.82
CA ALA A 72 14.89 4.64 -15.74
C ALA A 72 15.26 5.66 -14.67
N LEU A 73 14.26 6.36 -14.15
CA LEU A 73 14.38 7.30 -13.06
C LEU A 73 13.50 6.84 -11.88
N ILE A 74 14.10 6.68 -10.69
CA ILE A 74 13.36 6.52 -9.43
C ILE A 74 13.18 7.91 -8.81
N PRO A 75 11.93 8.41 -8.66
CA PRO A 75 11.69 9.70 -8.02
C PRO A 75 12.16 9.70 -6.56
N ILE A 76 12.96 10.69 -6.16
CA ILE A 76 13.37 10.85 -4.75
C ILE A 76 12.26 11.55 -3.93
N GLN A 77 11.33 12.21 -4.60
CA GLN A 77 10.17 12.86 -3.97
C GLN A 77 8.88 12.15 -4.39
N VAL A 78 8.25 11.47 -3.44
CA VAL A 78 7.08 10.59 -3.68
C VAL A 78 5.79 11.37 -4.01
N ASN A 79 5.73 12.67 -3.66
CA ASN A 79 4.50 13.48 -3.73
C ASN A 79 4.43 14.41 -4.96
N ILE A 80 4.77 13.91 -6.14
CA ILE A 80 4.68 14.70 -7.38
C ILE A 80 3.22 14.95 -7.80
N LEU A 81 2.29 14.05 -7.48
CA LEU A 81 0.86 14.16 -7.82
C LEU A 81 -0.06 13.64 -6.72
N ASN A 82 -0.19 14.36 -5.59
CA ASN A 82 -1.21 14.07 -4.55
C ASN A 82 -1.41 12.55 -4.31
N ASN A 83 -0.35 11.85 -3.89
CA ASN A 83 -0.38 10.42 -3.53
C ASN A 83 -0.54 9.39 -4.68
N ILE A 84 -0.36 9.74 -5.97
CA ILE A 84 -0.15 8.71 -6.99
C ILE A 84 1.23 8.07 -6.76
N PRO A 85 1.34 6.75 -6.55
CA PRO A 85 2.60 6.12 -6.16
C PRO A 85 3.42 5.74 -7.38
N ILE A 86 4.17 6.70 -7.90
CA ILE A 86 5.03 6.48 -9.06
C ILE A 86 6.33 5.82 -8.61
N LYS A 87 6.62 4.65 -9.19
CA LYS A 87 7.85 3.89 -8.93
C LYS A 87 8.96 4.26 -9.91
N PHE A 88 8.65 4.35 -11.21
CA PHE A 88 9.63 4.73 -12.24
C PHE A 88 9.06 5.68 -13.30
N PHE A 89 9.92 6.57 -13.77
CA PHE A 89 9.78 7.17 -15.11
C PHE A 89 10.79 6.53 -16.05
N VAL A 90 10.34 6.02 -17.20
CA VAL A 90 11.16 5.32 -18.17
C VAL A 90 11.18 6.08 -19.50
N TYR A 91 12.38 6.37 -19.99
CA TYR A 91 12.66 7.00 -21.27
C TYR A 91 13.21 5.93 -22.21
N ARG A 92 12.64 5.77 -23.40
CA ARG A 92 13.10 4.81 -24.40
C ARG A 92 13.56 5.49 -25.68
N GLY A 93 14.60 4.92 -26.30
CA GLY A 93 15.16 5.42 -27.56
C GLY A 93 16.15 6.58 -27.41
N ILE A 94 16.90 6.61 -26.31
CA ILE A 94 18.00 7.56 -26.10
C ILE A 94 19.20 7.15 -26.97
N LYS A 95 19.82 8.09 -27.67
CA LYS A 95 20.99 7.84 -28.51
C LYS A 95 22.21 7.55 -27.66
N ARG A 96 22.80 6.36 -27.78
CA ARG A 96 24.00 5.95 -27.02
C ARG A 96 25.14 6.95 -27.13
N SER A 97 25.40 7.40 -28.36
CA SER A 97 26.48 8.34 -28.66
C SER A 97 26.24 9.75 -28.14
N SER A 98 25.08 10.07 -27.54
CA SER A 98 24.92 11.32 -26.78
C SER A 98 25.51 11.21 -25.37
N LEU A 99 25.73 10.01 -24.85
CA LEU A 99 26.20 9.79 -23.47
C LEU A 99 27.64 9.25 -23.41
N TYR A 100 27.99 8.28 -24.26
CA TYR A 100 29.33 7.70 -24.26
C TYR A 100 29.78 7.18 -25.63
N GLY A 101 31.10 7.11 -25.80
CA GLY A 101 31.78 6.66 -27.02
C GLY A 101 31.68 5.15 -27.26
N ALA A 102 32.13 4.69 -28.42
CA ALA A 102 32.22 3.24 -28.72
C ALA A 102 33.19 2.50 -27.80
N ASP A 103 34.16 3.21 -27.21
CA ASP A 103 35.12 2.73 -26.22
C ASP A 103 34.53 2.63 -24.80
N GLY A 104 33.24 2.95 -24.62
CA GLY A 104 32.58 2.92 -23.32
C GLY A 104 32.93 4.09 -22.40
N LYS A 105 33.71 5.07 -22.87
CA LYS A 105 34.02 6.27 -22.08
C LYS A 105 32.94 7.33 -22.20
N ILE A 106 32.60 7.96 -21.08
CA ILE A 106 31.71 9.12 -21.06
C ILE A 106 32.35 10.22 -21.92
N LEU A 107 31.52 10.93 -22.69
CA LEU A 107 32.01 12.02 -23.55
C LEU A 107 32.73 13.07 -22.71
N THR A 108 33.87 13.58 -23.20
CA THR A 108 34.68 14.62 -22.54
C THR A 108 34.14 16.02 -22.77
N THR A 109 33.35 16.23 -23.81
CA THR A 109 32.61 17.47 -24.06
C THR A 109 31.14 17.15 -24.23
N SER A 110 30.31 17.84 -23.44
CA SER A 110 28.88 17.76 -23.59
C SER A 110 28.44 18.57 -24.80
N ASN A 111 27.70 17.93 -25.71
CA ASN A 111 26.92 18.66 -26.72
C ASN A 111 25.50 18.97 -26.22
N MET A 112 25.22 18.70 -24.94
CA MET A 112 23.97 19.00 -24.26
C MET A 112 23.99 20.43 -23.70
N ARG A 113 22.92 20.83 -23.02
CA ARG A 113 22.86 22.14 -22.37
C ARG A 113 23.98 22.32 -21.31
N PRO A 114 24.73 23.43 -21.33
CA PRO A 114 25.71 23.75 -20.28
C PRO A 114 25.10 23.79 -18.87
N ASP A 115 25.85 23.31 -17.88
CA ASP A 115 25.58 23.42 -16.43
C ASP A 115 24.31 22.70 -15.91
N LYS A 116 23.55 22.03 -16.79
CA LYS A 116 22.33 21.27 -16.45
C LYS A 116 22.22 19.99 -17.27
N ASN A 117 23.31 19.24 -17.39
CA ASN A 117 23.30 17.96 -18.06
C ASN A 117 24.05 16.89 -17.26
N ILE A 118 23.74 15.63 -17.59
CA ILE A 118 24.29 14.48 -16.90
C ILE A 118 25.79 14.26 -17.16
N ILE A 119 26.30 14.66 -18.33
CA ILE A 119 27.70 14.47 -18.70
C ILE A 119 28.59 15.33 -17.81
N ASP A 120 28.30 16.62 -17.71
CA ASP A 120 29.04 17.55 -16.85
C ASP A 120 29.00 17.07 -15.40
N ARG A 121 27.84 16.59 -14.93
CA ARG A 121 27.71 16.04 -13.57
C ARG A 121 28.59 14.82 -13.33
N ILE A 122 28.67 13.89 -14.29
CA ILE A 122 29.55 12.72 -14.20
C ILE A 122 31.01 13.16 -14.17
N GLN A 123 31.39 14.10 -15.05
CA GLN A 123 32.74 14.62 -15.13
C GLN A 123 33.16 15.30 -13.83
N ASP A 124 32.29 16.14 -13.24
CA ASP A 124 32.53 16.80 -11.96
C ASP A 124 32.79 15.78 -10.84
N ILE A 125 31.99 14.71 -10.77
CA ILE A 125 32.16 13.64 -9.78
C ILE A 125 33.49 12.91 -10.00
N GLN A 126 33.80 12.54 -11.26
CA GLN A 126 35.06 11.88 -11.60
C GLN A 126 36.27 12.76 -11.32
N GLN A 127 36.19 14.07 -11.58
CA GLN A 127 37.27 15.02 -11.31
C GLN A 127 37.52 15.16 -9.81
N LYS A 128 36.46 15.19 -8.98
CA LYS A 128 36.61 15.19 -7.52
C LYS A 128 37.32 13.93 -7.03
N MET A 129 36.88 12.75 -7.47
CA MET A 129 37.55 11.49 -7.11
C MET A 129 38.98 11.40 -7.63
N ASN A 130 39.26 11.93 -8.82
CA ASN A 130 40.61 12.02 -9.36
C ASN A 130 41.51 12.91 -8.50
N THR A 131 40.98 14.04 -8.02
CA THR A 131 41.71 14.96 -7.14
C THR A 131 41.98 14.33 -5.78
N GLU A 132 40.98 13.67 -5.19
CA GLU A 132 41.09 12.99 -3.88
C GLU A 132 42.07 11.81 -3.93
N ASN A 133 42.10 11.06 -5.03
CA ASN A 133 42.92 9.85 -5.16
C ASN A 133 44.24 10.07 -5.96
N ASN A 134 44.52 11.30 -6.40
CA ASN A 134 45.66 11.63 -7.26
C ASN A 134 45.74 10.77 -8.55
N THR A 135 44.60 10.61 -9.24
CA THR A 135 44.47 9.84 -10.49
C THR A 135 44.01 10.71 -11.66
N THR A 136 44.09 10.19 -12.89
CA THR A 136 43.60 10.86 -14.11
C THR A 136 42.61 9.97 -14.88
N MET A 137 41.77 9.22 -14.16
CA MET A 137 40.83 8.29 -14.77
C MET A 137 39.71 9.03 -15.51
N ILE A 138 39.26 8.45 -16.62
CA ILE A 138 38.12 8.96 -17.40
C ILE A 138 36.88 8.17 -16.97
N ALA A 139 35.77 8.87 -16.74
CA ALA A 139 34.51 8.24 -16.40
C ALA A 139 34.04 7.31 -17.53
N THR A 140 33.47 6.16 -17.18
CA THR A 140 32.96 5.17 -18.14
C THR A 140 31.44 5.07 -18.07
N LYS A 141 30.83 4.36 -19.02
CA LYS A 141 29.39 4.07 -19.07
C LYS A 141 28.87 3.38 -17.80
N ARG A 142 29.76 2.89 -16.95
CA ARG A 142 29.43 2.32 -15.65
C ARG A 142 28.80 3.32 -14.68
N TYR A 143 29.11 4.62 -14.78
CA TYR A 143 28.41 5.67 -14.00
C TYR A 143 26.91 5.74 -14.30
N LEU A 144 26.49 5.20 -15.45
CA LEU A 144 25.10 5.12 -15.85
C LEU A 144 24.50 3.74 -15.53
N GLY A 145 25.29 2.79 -15.05
CA GLY A 145 24.85 1.42 -14.76
C GLY A 145 24.76 0.49 -15.97
N CYS A 146 25.23 0.92 -17.16
CA CYS A 146 25.14 0.13 -18.40
C CYS A 146 25.85 -1.24 -18.35
N GLU A 147 26.67 -1.51 -17.33
CA GLU A 147 27.40 -2.77 -17.15
C GLU A 147 26.68 -3.78 -16.24
N ILE A 148 25.59 -3.37 -15.60
CA ILE A 148 24.75 -4.29 -14.82
C ILE A 148 24.17 -5.32 -15.78
N THR A 149 24.26 -6.61 -15.45
CA THR A 149 23.76 -7.73 -16.26
C THR A 149 22.82 -8.63 -15.47
N GLY A 150 22.28 -9.67 -16.09
CA GLY A 150 21.33 -10.60 -15.46
C GLY A 150 19.85 -10.22 -15.62
N ASP A 151 18.99 -11.09 -15.09
CA ASP A 151 17.53 -10.94 -15.06
C ASP A 151 17.05 -10.44 -13.69
N LEU A 152 17.66 -9.34 -13.24
CA LEU A 152 17.35 -8.68 -11.96
C LEU A 152 16.02 -7.93 -12.04
N TYR A 153 15.38 -7.68 -10.89
CA TYR A 153 14.37 -6.64 -10.83
C TYR A 153 15.01 -5.28 -11.10
N LEU A 154 14.28 -4.38 -11.77
CA LEU A 154 14.79 -3.08 -12.19
C LEU A 154 15.23 -2.26 -10.98
N GLU A 155 14.45 -2.27 -9.89
CA GLU A 155 14.81 -1.57 -8.65
C GLU A 155 16.09 -2.13 -8.01
N GLN A 156 16.26 -3.46 -8.01
CA GLN A 156 17.47 -4.09 -7.48
C GLN A 156 18.71 -3.62 -8.22
N ALA A 157 18.61 -3.34 -9.53
CA ALA A 157 19.72 -2.82 -10.31
C ALA A 157 20.17 -1.40 -9.87
N PHE A 158 19.32 -0.62 -9.19
CA PHE A 158 19.73 0.68 -8.62
C PHE A 158 20.55 0.51 -7.35
N PHE A 159 20.26 -0.53 -6.56
CA PHE A 159 20.81 -0.71 -5.22
C PHE A 159 21.61 -2.00 -5.11
N GLN A 160 22.24 -2.42 -6.21
CA GLN A 160 23.07 -3.62 -6.21
C GLN A 160 24.30 -3.35 -5.34
N GLU A 161 24.19 -3.71 -4.05
CA GLU A 161 25.33 -3.89 -3.16
C GLU A 161 26.13 -5.06 -3.74
N SER A 162 27.44 -4.89 -3.96
CA SER A 162 28.26 -6.05 -4.25
C SER A 162 28.34 -6.89 -3.00
N ASN A 163 28.37 -8.21 -3.16
CA ASN A 163 28.60 -9.21 -2.10
C ASN A 163 29.87 -9.00 -1.25
N ASN A 164 30.62 -7.89 -1.42
CA ASN A 164 31.83 -7.53 -0.69
C ASN A 164 31.68 -6.25 0.14
N GLY A 165 30.45 -5.94 0.60
CA GLY A 165 30.15 -4.77 1.44
C GLY A 165 30.43 -3.41 0.76
N PRO A 166 30.18 -2.30 1.46
CA PRO A 166 30.65 -0.98 1.04
C PRO A 166 32.17 -0.93 1.18
N ASN A 167 32.90 -1.52 0.23
CA ASN A 167 34.33 -1.29 0.12
C ASN A 167 34.54 0.00 -0.70
N PRO A 168 34.88 1.14 -0.08
CA PRO A 168 35.20 2.38 -0.81
C PRO A 168 36.40 2.22 -1.75
N GLN A 169 37.13 1.10 -1.67
CA GLN A 169 38.21 0.75 -2.58
C GLN A 169 37.84 -0.25 -3.67
N ASN A 170 36.57 -0.62 -3.83
CA ASN A 170 36.13 -1.29 -5.05
C ASN A 170 35.52 -0.25 -6.00
N PRO A 171 36.35 0.43 -6.84
CA PRO A 171 35.87 1.27 -7.91
C PRO A 171 35.07 0.47 -8.96
N ASN A 172 34.84 -0.83 -8.70
CA ASN A 172 33.95 -1.92 -9.16
C ASN A 172 32.42 -1.78 -9.09
N LEU A 173 31.86 -1.00 -8.16
CA LEU A 173 30.40 -0.92 -7.98
C LEU A 173 29.73 0.24 -8.72
N PHE A 174 28.55 -0.02 -9.29
CA PHE A 174 27.65 1.03 -9.76
C PHE A 174 27.02 1.74 -8.56
N HIS A 175 27.05 3.07 -8.57
CA HIS A 175 26.32 3.89 -7.61
C HIS A 175 25.34 4.78 -8.40
N PRO A 176 24.02 4.66 -8.17
CA PRO A 176 23.05 5.41 -8.93
C PRO A 176 23.24 6.91 -8.65
N MET A 177 23.26 7.70 -9.71
CA MET A 177 23.43 9.15 -9.56
C MET A 177 22.09 9.83 -9.33
N ILE A 178 22.12 10.86 -8.48
CA ILE A 178 21.02 11.80 -8.34
C ILE A 178 21.10 12.82 -9.48
N VAL A 179 20.03 12.91 -10.26
CA VAL A 179 19.80 13.98 -11.25
C VAL A 179 18.70 14.91 -10.76
N ASP A 180 18.90 16.22 -10.91
CA ASP A 180 17.88 17.21 -10.55
C ASP A 180 16.80 17.33 -11.63
N ALA A 181 15.61 17.79 -11.22
CA ALA A 181 14.52 18.07 -12.16
C ALA A 181 14.97 19.09 -13.22
N GLY A 182 14.75 18.77 -14.49
CA GLY A 182 15.13 19.59 -15.63
C GLY A 182 16.53 19.31 -16.21
N PHE A 183 17.30 18.39 -15.63
CA PHE A 183 18.58 17.98 -16.23
C PHE A 183 18.37 17.30 -17.58
N GLU A 184 19.22 17.64 -18.56
CA GLU A 184 19.33 16.88 -19.80
C GLU A 184 20.08 15.57 -19.51
N ILE A 185 19.36 14.46 -19.61
CA ILE A 185 19.84 13.09 -19.27
C ILE A 185 20.24 12.29 -20.50
N GLY A 186 20.27 12.93 -21.67
CA GLY A 186 20.50 12.27 -22.95
C GLY A 186 19.82 13.03 -24.08
N LYS A 187 19.95 12.50 -25.29
CA LYS A 187 19.18 12.96 -26.45
C LYS A 187 18.46 11.77 -27.06
N PHE A 188 17.18 11.92 -27.37
CA PHE A 188 16.47 10.95 -28.18
C PHE A 188 17.13 10.83 -29.54
N LYS A 189 17.20 9.59 -30.08
CA LYS A 189 17.74 9.38 -31.43
C LYS A 189 16.94 10.18 -32.46
N GLY A 190 15.61 10.16 -32.34
CA GLY A 190 14.69 10.92 -33.19
C GLY A 190 14.62 10.43 -34.64
N GLY A 191 13.99 11.24 -35.48
CA GLY A 191 13.87 11.01 -36.92
C GLY A 191 12.98 9.81 -37.22
N THR A 192 13.58 8.71 -37.64
CA THR A 192 12.87 7.44 -37.88
C THR A 192 12.58 6.68 -36.59
N THR A 193 13.30 6.96 -35.50
CA THR A 193 13.13 6.29 -34.20
C THR A 193 12.18 7.10 -33.32
N LYS A 194 11.20 6.43 -32.71
CA LYS A 194 10.27 7.09 -31.78
C LYS A 194 10.91 7.29 -30.41
N ALA A 195 10.62 8.42 -29.79
CA ALA A 195 10.91 8.67 -28.37
C ALA A 195 9.80 8.07 -27.53
N GLY A 196 10.10 7.13 -26.65
CA GLY A 196 9.14 6.51 -25.73
C GLY A 196 9.23 7.12 -24.33
N PHE A 197 8.08 7.32 -23.69
CA PHE A 197 7.98 7.72 -22.29
C PHE A 197 6.93 6.86 -21.57
N GLN A 198 7.28 6.35 -20.40
CA GLN A 198 6.47 5.41 -19.65
C GLN A 198 6.49 5.75 -18.15
N ILE A 199 5.33 5.62 -17.50
CA ILE A 199 5.18 5.77 -16.05
C ILE A 199 4.81 4.41 -15.47
N ILE A 200 5.61 3.93 -14.52
CA ILE A 200 5.36 2.71 -13.77
C ILE A 200 4.96 3.07 -12.35
N LEU A 201 3.85 2.53 -11.87
CA LEU A 201 3.31 2.70 -10.53
C LEU A 201 3.80 1.60 -9.59
N ASP A 202 3.88 1.91 -8.30
CA ASP A 202 4.09 0.93 -7.23
C ASP A 202 2.83 0.08 -7.08
N LYS A 203 2.93 -1.20 -7.45
CA LYS A 203 1.83 -2.17 -7.37
C LYS A 203 2.35 -3.46 -6.74
N ILE A 204 1.70 -3.92 -5.67
CA ILE A 204 2.02 -5.21 -5.08
C ILE A 204 1.85 -6.35 -6.10
N GLY A 205 2.81 -7.28 -6.06
CA GLY A 205 2.89 -8.43 -6.95
C GLY A 205 3.48 -8.13 -8.33
N TYR A 206 3.76 -6.87 -8.66
CA TYR A 206 4.36 -6.48 -9.92
C TYR A 206 5.70 -5.76 -9.73
N GLU A 207 6.76 -6.39 -10.23
CA GLU A 207 8.12 -5.83 -10.23
C GLU A 207 8.68 -5.88 -11.66
N PRO A 208 8.96 -4.73 -12.30
CA PRO A 208 9.54 -4.72 -13.63
C PRO A 208 10.95 -5.32 -13.58
N LYS A 209 11.28 -6.15 -14.57
CA LYS A 209 12.62 -6.75 -14.70
C LYS A 209 13.53 -5.90 -15.58
N LEU A 210 14.84 -6.03 -15.38
CA LEU A 210 15.86 -5.39 -16.20
C LEU A 210 15.75 -5.84 -17.67
N THR A 211 15.32 -7.08 -17.91
CA THR A 211 15.05 -7.64 -19.24
C THR A 211 13.89 -6.93 -19.95
N ASP A 212 12.80 -6.63 -19.25
CA ASP A 212 11.70 -5.82 -19.78
C ASP A 212 12.13 -4.36 -20.02
N PHE A 213 12.93 -3.80 -19.11
CA PHE A 213 13.47 -2.45 -19.26
C PHE A 213 14.39 -2.32 -20.48
N ARG A 214 15.13 -3.37 -20.86
CA ARG A 214 16.01 -3.40 -22.04
C ARG A 214 15.29 -3.49 -23.39
N LYS A 215 13.99 -3.78 -23.42
CA LYS A 215 13.21 -3.84 -24.66
C LYS A 215 13.14 -2.47 -25.33
N GLN A 216 13.20 -2.43 -26.66
CA GLN A 216 13.03 -1.18 -27.39
C GLN A 216 11.61 -0.59 -27.21
N ASN A 217 10.60 -1.45 -27.15
CA ASN A 217 9.21 -1.08 -26.93
C ASN A 217 8.62 -1.95 -25.81
N ASP A 218 7.69 -1.41 -25.04
CA ASP A 218 6.95 -2.17 -24.02
C ASP A 218 5.51 -2.44 -24.49
N ILE A 219 5.36 -3.55 -25.22
CA ILE A 219 4.08 -4.06 -25.69
C ILE A 219 3.70 -5.25 -24.83
N PHE A 220 2.50 -5.22 -24.28
CA PHE A 220 1.94 -6.30 -23.47
C PHE A 220 0.85 -7.02 -24.24
N GLU A 221 0.91 -8.34 -24.23
CA GLU A 221 -0.01 -9.20 -24.98
C GLU A 221 -0.67 -10.19 -24.02
N VAL A 222 -1.99 -10.34 -24.15
CA VAL A 222 -2.77 -11.32 -23.40
C VAL A 222 -3.53 -12.19 -24.39
N PRO A 223 -3.44 -13.54 -24.29
CA PRO A 223 -4.21 -14.42 -25.15
C PRO A 223 -5.69 -14.09 -25.10
N LYS A 224 -6.34 -14.01 -26.27
CA LYS A 224 -7.77 -13.71 -26.34
C LYS A 224 -8.58 -14.79 -25.65
N LEU A 225 -9.52 -14.33 -24.84
CA LEU A 225 -10.50 -15.20 -24.23
C LEU A 225 -11.43 -15.80 -25.30
N SER A 226 -11.63 -17.12 -25.26
CA SER A 226 -12.62 -17.80 -26.12
C SER A 226 -14.05 -17.33 -25.78
N VAL A 227 -14.93 -17.27 -26.78
CA VAL A 227 -16.36 -16.99 -26.58
C VAL A 227 -17.05 -18.04 -25.68
N THR A 228 -16.49 -19.25 -25.59
CA THR A 228 -16.98 -20.33 -24.73
C THR A 228 -16.16 -20.46 -23.43
N ALA A 229 -15.46 -19.41 -23.02
CA ALA A 229 -14.54 -19.51 -21.89
C ALA A 229 -15.25 -19.78 -20.55
N THR A 230 -14.66 -20.67 -19.77
CA THR A 230 -15.11 -21.01 -18.41
C THR A 230 -14.86 -19.85 -17.43
N GLY A 231 -15.48 -19.89 -16.24
CA GLY A 231 -15.23 -18.92 -15.18
C GLY A 231 -13.74 -18.85 -14.78
N GLU A 232 -13.06 -19.98 -14.69
CA GLU A 232 -11.62 -20.06 -14.40
C GLU A 232 -10.78 -19.38 -15.49
N GLN A 233 -11.11 -19.58 -16.78
CA GLN A 233 -10.42 -18.93 -17.89
C GLN A 233 -10.64 -17.41 -17.86
N LYS A 234 -11.85 -16.95 -17.55
CA LYS A 234 -12.17 -15.52 -17.35
C LYS A 234 -11.36 -14.92 -16.20
N PHE A 235 -11.26 -15.63 -15.08
CA PHE A 235 -10.46 -15.21 -13.95
C PHE A 235 -8.96 -15.11 -14.30
N ARG A 236 -8.40 -16.13 -14.95
CA ARG A 236 -7.01 -16.09 -15.43
C ARG A 236 -6.74 -14.93 -16.40
N ASP A 237 -7.66 -14.67 -17.33
CA ASP A 237 -7.56 -13.53 -18.25
C ASP A 237 -7.52 -12.19 -17.48
N ARG A 238 -8.37 -12.01 -16.47
CA ARG A 238 -8.33 -10.82 -15.59
C ARG A 238 -7.02 -10.71 -14.82
N VAL A 239 -6.58 -11.78 -14.16
CA VAL A 239 -5.30 -11.82 -13.42
C VAL A 239 -4.12 -11.42 -14.31
N GLN A 240 -4.08 -11.89 -15.56
CA GLN A 240 -3.04 -11.48 -16.51
C GLN A 240 -3.13 -9.99 -16.84
N LYS A 241 -4.34 -9.47 -17.05
CA LYS A 241 -4.58 -8.06 -17.38
C LYS A 241 -4.29 -7.10 -16.21
N GLU A 242 -4.34 -7.55 -14.94
CA GLU A 242 -4.01 -6.72 -13.76
C GLU A 242 -2.61 -6.09 -13.83
N ARG A 243 -1.69 -6.63 -14.63
CA ARG A 243 -0.38 -6.00 -14.91
C ARG A 243 -0.53 -4.56 -15.40
N ILE A 244 -1.60 -4.25 -16.16
CA ILE A 244 -1.86 -2.92 -16.71
C ILE A 244 -1.99 -1.86 -15.60
N LEU A 245 -2.49 -2.22 -14.41
CA LEU A 245 -2.62 -1.30 -13.27
C LEU A 245 -1.29 -0.79 -12.71
N ALA A 246 -0.17 -1.41 -13.10
CA ALA A 246 1.16 -0.93 -12.77
C ALA A 246 1.65 0.18 -13.72
N TYR A 247 0.83 0.65 -14.66
CA TYR A 247 1.21 1.65 -15.64
C TYR A 247 0.19 2.79 -15.72
N MET A 248 0.66 3.97 -16.10
CA MET A 248 -0.18 5.17 -16.21
C MET A 248 0.09 5.90 -17.54
N ASP A 249 -0.97 6.40 -18.17
CA ASP A 249 -0.86 7.27 -19.34
C ASP A 249 -0.18 8.59 -18.96
N TYR A 250 0.88 8.97 -19.66
CA TYR A 250 1.53 10.26 -19.41
C TYR A 250 0.61 11.45 -19.72
N CYS A 251 -0.31 11.30 -20.68
CA CYS A 251 -1.32 12.33 -20.96
C CYS A 251 -2.21 12.60 -19.74
N ALA A 252 -2.65 11.53 -19.08
CA ALA A 252 -3.50 11.60 -17.90
C ALA A 252 -2.74 12.06 -16.65
N PHE A 253 -1.44 11.74 -16.55
CA PHE A 253 -0.53 12.29 -15.56
C PHE A 253 -0.45 13.82 -15.67
N LEU A 254 -0.26 14.36 -16.87
CA LEU A 254 -0.26 15.81 -17.11
C LEU A 254 -1.64 16.43 -16.83
N GLY A 255 -2.71 15.75 -17.27
CA GLY A 255 -4.10 16.17 -17.03
C GLY A 255 -4.48 16.31 -15.56
N ASN A 256 -3.86 15.51 -14.68
CA ASN A 256 -4.03 15.59 -13.23
C ASN A 256 -3.52 16.91 -12.64
N PHE A 257 -2.36 17.40 -13.07
CA PHE A 257 -1.86 18.72 -12.67
C PHE A 257 -2.85 19.82 -13.05
N TYR A 258 -3.31 19.76 -14.30
CA TYR A 258 -4.26 20.74 -14.84
C TYR A 258 -5.59 20.77 -14.07
N SER A 259 -6.09 19.60 -13.67
CA SER A 259 -7.33 19.47 -12.89
C SER A 259 -7.16 19.89 -11.42
N ASN A 260 -5.97 19.71 -10.84
CA ASN A 260 -5.68 20.08 -9.46
C ASN A 260 -5.42 21.57 -9.25
N GLY A 261 -5.21 22.33 -10.33
CA GLY A 261 -5.05 23.79 -10.31
C GLY A 261 -3.67 24.27 -10.76
N ASP A 262 -2.76 23.35 -11.08
CA ASP A 262 -1.48 23.67 -11.70
C ASP A 262 -1.67 23.74 -13.20
N PHE A 263 -1.89 24.95 -13.72
CA PHE A 263 -2.18 25.15 -15.13
C PHE A 263 -0.95 25.07 -16.03
N LYS A 264 0.25 25.07 -15.43
CA LYS A 264 1.52 25.17 -16.14
C LYS A 264 2.48 24.08 -15.69
N ILE A 265 3.29 23.61 -16.63
CA ILE A 265 4.43 22.73 -16.39
C ILE A 265 5.69 23.42 -16.89
N LYS A 266 6.84 23.10 -16.27
CA LYS A 266 8.12 23.58 -16.79
C LYS A 266 8.47 22.86 -18.07
N ILE A 267 8.98 23.60 -19.02
CA ILE A 267 9.55 23.06 -20.25
C ILE A 267 10.94 23.64 -20.44
N TYR A 268 11.65 23.09 -21.40
CA TYR A 268 12.73 23.79 -22.04
C TYR A 268 12.39 24.06 -23.49
N SER A 269 12.60 25.30 -23.91
CA SER A 269 12.50 25.76 -25.29
C SER A 269 13.73 26.60 -25.58
N SER A 270 14.42 26.36 -26.70
CA SER A 270 15.55 27.20 -27.14
C SER A 270 16.62 27.44 -26.04
N GLN A 271 16.93 26.40 -25.26
CA GLN A 271 17.90 26.41 -24.15
C GLN A 271 17.50 27.17 -22.87
N SER A 272 16.32 27.78 -22.77
CA SER A 272 15.84 28.43 -21.54
C SER A 272 14.69 27.66 -20.87
N GLU A 273 14.58 27.81 -19.54
CA GLU A 273 13.40 27.32 -18.79
C GLU A 273 12.21 28.23 -19.06
N ASP A 274 11.07 27.63 -19.40
CA ASP A 274 9.80 28.35 -19.53
C ASP A 274 8.66 27.57 -18.85
N ASN A 275 7.51 28.22 -18.62
CA ASN A 275 6.30 27.60 -18.11
C ASN A 275 5.22 27.64 -19.18
N VAL A 276 4.84 26.48 -19.70
CA VAL A 276 3.80 26.36 -20.72
C VAL A 276 2.52 25.81 -20.11
N GLU A 277 1.38 26.31 -20.60
CA GLU A 277 0.08 25.79 -20.22
C GLU A 277 -0.05 24.32 -20.63
N ILE A 278 -0.45 23.48 -19.68
CA ILE A 278 -0.53 22.02 -19.88
C ILE A 278 -1.44 21.67 -21.06
N LYS A 279 -2.54 22.40 -21.25
CA LYS A 279 -3.47 22.17 -22.37
C LYS A 279 -2.77 22.18 -23.75
N ASN A 280 -1.81 23.10 -23.95
CA ASN A 280 -1.07 23.23 -25.21
C ASN A 280 -0.15 22.01 -25.44
N ILE A 281 0.30 21.38 -24.35
CA ILE A 281 1.07 20.14 -24.40
C ILE A 281 0.16 18.95 -24.66
N LEU A 282 -1.02 18.90 -24.04
CA LEU A 282 -2.00 17.82 -24.24
C LEU A 282 -2.41 17.69 -25.71
N ASP A 283 -2.43 18.77 -26.50
CA ASP A 283 -2.71 18.72 -27.94
C ASP A 283 -1.72 17.88 -28.77
N LYS A 284 -0.55 17.56 -28.21
CA LYS A 284 0.42 16.65 -28.82
C LYS A 284 0.07 15.17 -28.61
N PHE A 285 -0.89 14.85 -27.75
CA PHE A 285 -1.25 13.49 -27.38
C PHE A 285 -2.51 13.02 -28.11
N TYR A 286 -2.56 11.73 -28.43
CA TYR A 286 -3.77 11.09 -28.95
C TYR A 286 -4.86 10.98 -27.87
N ASN A 287 -4.47 10.65 -26.64
CA ASN A 287 -5.38 10.44 -25.51
C ASN A 287 -5.81 11.74 -24.80
N LYS A 288 -5.67 12.90 -25.44
CA LYS A 288 -5.95 14.21 -24.81
C LYS A 288 -7.38 14.37 -24.29
N ASN A 289 -8.32 13.55 -24.78
CA ASN A 289 -9.71 13.50 -24.35
C ASN A 289 -10.10 12.14 -23.72
N VAL A 290 -9.20 11.53 -22.94
CA VAL A 290 -9.45 10.26 -22.24
C VAL A 290 -9.33 10.44 -20.73
N VAL A 291 -10.43 10.18 -20.02
CA VAL A 291 -10.42 10.07 -18.55
C VAL A 291 -10.37 8.60 -18.16
N TYR A 292 -9.40 8.25 -17.32
CA TYR A 292 -9.23 6.92 -16.74
C TYR A 292 -9.82 6.90 -15.33
N ILE A 293 -10.65 5.91 -15.02
CA ILE A 293 -11.18 5.67 -13.68
C ILE A 293 -10.67 4.29 -13.24
N ASP A 294 -9.66 4.30 -12.37
CA ASP A 294 -9.01 3.13 -11.78
C ASP A 294 -9.58 2.94 -10.37
N ILE A 295 -10.42 1.93 -10.20
CA ILE A 295 -11.01 1.53 -8.91
C ILE A 295 -10.31 0.27 -8.46
N ARG A 296 -9.65 0.34 -7.30
CA ARG A 296 -8.94 -0.78 -6.70
C ARG A 296 -9.66 -1.31 -5.46
N ASP A 297 -9.70 -2.63 -5.31
CA ASP A 297 -10.19 -3.30 -4.10
C ASP A 297 -9.13 -3.32 -2.99
N ASP A 298 -9.44 -3.96 -1.87
CA ASP A 298 -8.56 -4.11 -0.70
C ASP A 298 -7.18 -4.71 -1.03
N TYR A 299 -7.11 -5.58 -2.02
CA TYR A 299 -5.90 -6.28 -2.47
C TYR A 299 -5.13 -5.52 -3.57
N GLY A 300 -5.63 -4.34 -3.96
CA GLY A 300 -5.03 -3.56 -5.04
C GLY A 300 -5.34 -4.08 -6.45
N ASN A 301 -6.30 -5.00 -6.58
CA ASN A 301 -6.80 -5.48 -7.87
C ASN A 301 -7.92 -4.58 -8.38
N SER A 302 -8.23 -4.69 -9.67
CA SER A 302 -9.31 -3.90 -10.28
C SER A 302 -10.71 -4.21 -9.72
N TYR A 303 -11.63 -3.25 -9.89
CA TYR A 303 -13.01 -3.39 -9.46
C TYR A 303 -13.68 -4.66 -9.98
N ASN A 304 -14.35 -5.38 -9.08
CA ASN A 304 -15.03 -6.64 -9.35
C ASN A 304 -14.10 -7.75 -9.89
N HIS A 305 -12.79 -7.70 -9.61
CA HIS A 305 -11.81 -8.72 -10.04
C HIS A 305 -12.31 -10.17 -9.88
N TYR A 306 -12.94 -10.47 -8.73
CA TYR A 306 -13.44 -11.80 -8.36
C TYR A 306 -14.88 -12.13 -8.81
N PHE A 307 -15.49 -11.35 -9.71
CA PHE A 307 -16.86 -11.59 -10.22
C PHE A 307 -17.95 -11.67 -9.14
N LYS A 308 -17.78 -10.89 -8.07
CA LYS A 308 -18.70 -10.83 -6.93
C LYS A 308 -19.99 -10.07 -7.25
N THR A 309 -19.89 -9.10 -8.16
CA THR A 309 -20.99 -8.22 -8.57
C THR A 309 -21.05 -8.09 -10.09
N SER A 310 -21.83 -7.13 -10.58
CA SER A 310 -21.80 -6.74 -12.00
C SER A 310 -20.60 -5.85 -12.31
N ASP A 311 -20.08 -5.94 -13.55
CA ASP A 311 -19.09 -5.02 -14.10
C ASP A 311 -19.71 -3.68 -14.54
N THR A 312 -21.04 -3.60 -14.60
CA THR A 312 -21.76 -2.41 -15.05
C THR A 312 -21.79 -1.34 -13.97
N ILE A 313 -21.17 -0.20 -14.24
CA ILE A 313 -21.20 0.99 -13.40
C ILE A 313 -22.13 2.05 -13.98
N LYS A 314 -22.67 2.91 -13.11
CA LYS A 314 -23.56 4.01 -13.48
C LYS A 314 -22.82 5.34 -13.42
N LEU A 315 -22.70 6.00 -14.57
CA LEU A 315 -22.16 7.33 -14.71
C LEU A 315 -23.30 8.33 -14.90
N TYR A 316 -23.37 9.28 -13.98
CA TYR A 316 -24.34 10.36 -14.01
C TYR A 316 -23.64 11.63 -14.48
N LEU A 317 -24.16 12.19 -15.57
CA LEU A 317 -23.67 13.43 -16.16
C LEU A 317 -24.83 14.37 -16.44
N LYS A 318 -24.54 15.67 -16.47
CA LYS A 318 -25.52 16.68 -16.86
C LYS A 318 -25.65 16.69 -18.39
N ASN A 319 -26.89 16.68 -18.87
CA ASN A 319 -27.20 16.97 -20.26
C ASN A 319 -27.25 18.48 -20.52
N SER A 320 -27.52 18.88 -21.77
CA SER A 320 -27.58 20.30 -22.19
C SER A 320 -28.68 21.09 -21.48
N SER A 321 -29.71 20.40 -20.97
CA SER A 321 -30.78 20.95 -20.14
C SER A 321 -30.44 20.95 -18.64
N ASN A 322 -29.18 20.69 -18.26
CA ASN A 322 -28.68 20.59 -16.90
C ASN A 322 -29.40 19.51 -16.05
N GLN A 323 -30.00 18.51 -16.70
CA GLN A 323 -30.60 17.35 -16.04
C GLN A 323 -29.58 16.23 -15.93
N MET A 324 -29.58 15.49 -14.82
CA MET A 324 -28.72 14.32 -14.65
C MET A 324 -29.24 13.16 -15.52
N VAL A 325 -28.41 12.67 -16.42
CA VAL A 325 -28.64 11.47 -17.24
C VAL A 325 -27.75 10.36 -16.73
N VAL A 326 -28.33 9.17 -16.58
CA VAL A 326 -27.63 7.95 -16.15
C VAL A 326 -27.17 7.18 -17.38
N ASN A 327 -25.88 6.86 -17.42
CA ASN A 327 -25.29 6.01 -18.44
C ASN A 327 -24.75 4.76 -17.75
N GLU A 328 -25.19 3.59 -18.20
CA GLU A 328 -24.64 2.32 -17.76
C GLU A 328 -23.44 1.97 -18.65
N MET A 329 -22.30 1.69 -18.04
CA MET A 329 -21.07 1.38 -18.73
C MET A 329 -20.43 0.14 -18.12
N ASP A 330 -19.95 -0.75 -18.96
CA ASP A 330 -19.12 -1.87 -18.54
C ASP A 330 -17.72 -1.35 -18.19
N TYR A 331 -17.29 -1.57 -16.94
CA TYR A 331 -15.97 -1.19 -16.42
C TYR A 331 -14.82 -1.78 -17.26
N TYR A 332 -15.03 -2.98 -17.83
CA TYR A 332 -14.05 -3.68 -18.66
C TYR A 332 -14.29 -3.53 -20.17
N SER A 333 -15.18 -2.61 -20.60
CA SER A 333 -15.56 -2.42 -22.02
C SER A 333 -14.39 -2.13 -22.96
N SER A 334 -13.35 -1.45 -22.48
CA SER A 334 -12.10 -1.16 -23.20
C SER A 334 -11.13 -2.35 -23.23
N LYS A 335 -11.54 -3.51 -22.69
CA LYS A 335 -10.71 -4.69 -22.40
C LYS A 335 -9.56 -4.39 -21.43
N TRP A 336 -9.69 -3.33 -20.63
CA TRP A 336 -8.74 -2.93 -19.60
C TRP A 336 -9.33 -3.19 -18.22
N PRO A 337 -8.49 -3.42 -17.20
CA PRO A 337 -8.91 -3.37 -15.81
C PRO A 337 -9.14 -1.92 -15.30
N ILE A 338 -9.42 -0.99 -16.20
CA ILE A 338 -9.60 0.45 -15.94
C ILE A 338 -10.70 0.95 -16.88
N LEU A 339 -11.71 1.62 -16.33
CA LEU A 339 -12.73 2.27 -17.15
C LEU A 339 -12.12 3.46 -17.90
N GLN A 340 -12.40 3.56 -19.20
CA GLN A 340 -11.99 4.68 -20.05
C GLN A 340 -13.21 5.46 -20.54
N LEU A 341 -13.26 6.77 -20.25
CA LEU A 341 -14.18 7.71 -20.86
C LEU A 341 -13.45 8.43 -22.01
N ARG A 342 -13.50 7.83 -23.20
CA ARG A 342 -12.84 8.37 -24.40
C ARG A 342 -13.79 9.27 -25.19
N ASP A 343 -13.34 10.48 -25.50
CA ASP A 343 -14.07 11.47 -26.31
C ASP A 343 -15.49 11.78 -25.79
N TYR A 344 -15.71 11.51 -24.50
CA TYR A 344 -17.03 11.54 -23.91
C TYR A 344 -17.58 12.97 -23.93
N GLN A 345 -18.74 13.13 -24.55
CA GLN A 345 -19.40 14.43 -24.70
C GLN A 345 -20.07 14.84 -23.39
N VAL A 346 -19.77 16.05 -22.92
CA VAL A 346 -20.47 16.68 -21.81
C VAL A 346 -21.30 17.81 -22.36
N SER A 347 -22.59 17.76 -22.07
CA SER A 347 -23.53 18.74 -22.60
C SER A 347 -23.71 19.85 -21.57
N GLY A 348 -23.07 21.00 -21.80
CA GLY A 348 -23.17 22.16 -20.92
C GLY A 348 -22.23 23.27 -21.38
N THR A 349 -22.77 24.45 -21.68
CA THR A 349 -21.99 25.64 -22.09
C THR A 349 -21.39 26.40 -20.91
N SER A 350 -21.42 25.85 -19.69
CA SER A 350 -20.88 26.55 -18.53
C SER A 350 -19.37 26.41 -18.51
N SER A 351 -18.69 27.42 -19.03
CA SER A 351 -17.27 27.74 -18.87
C SER A 351 -16.78 27.78 -17.40
N SER A 352 -17.65 27.50 -16.43
CA SER A 352 -17.39 27.54 -15.00
C SER A 352 -17.01 26.17 -14.39
N GLY A 353 -16.21 25.35 -15.08
CA GLY A 353 -15.27 24.36 -14.51
C GLY A 353 -15.73 23.42 -13.37
N ASN A 354 -17.02 23.25 -13.14
CA ASN A 354 -17.64 22.57 -11.99
C ASN A 354 -18.64 21.51 -12.45
N GLU A 355 -18.37 20.86 -13.58
CA GLU A 355 -19.12 19.69 -13.97
C GLU A 355 -18.82 18.56 -12.98
N ALA A 356 -19.86 18.19 -12.22
CA ALA A 356 -19.79 17.09 -11.29
C ALA A 356 -19.99 15.79 -12.09
N VAL A 357 -18.91 15.04 -12.31
CA VAL A 357 -19.03 13.65 -12.74
C VAL A 357 -19.46 12.84 -11.54
N GLN A 358 -20.56 12.10 -11.67
CA GLN A 358 -21.10 11.28 -10.60
C GLN A 358 -21.01 9.80 -10.97
N ILE A 359 -20.49 8.97 -10.08
CA ILE A 359 -20.32 7.53 -10.33
C ILE A 359 -21.00 6.74 -9.23
N ALA A 360 -21.79 5.73 -9.59
CA ALA A 360 -22.24 4.67 -8.70
C ALA A 360 -21.82 3.32 -9.26
N PHE A 361 -21.51 2.36 -8.39
CA PHE A 361 -21.03 1.03 -8.76
C PHE A 361 -21.81 -0.04 -7.99
N PRO A 362 -22.03 -1.22 -8.57
CA PRO A 362 -22.61 -2.36 -7.87
C PRO A 362 -21.84 -2.72 -6.59
N MET A 363 -22.56 -3.18 -5.58
CA MET A 363 -21.99 -3.59 -4.30
C MET A 363 -22.63 -4.91 -3.87
N GLU A 364 -21.88 -5.76 -3.16
CA GLU A 364 -22.49 -6.96 -2.56
C GLU A 364 -23.46 -6.51 -1.47
N VAL A 365 -24.69 -7.02 -1.55
CA VAL A 365 -25.73 -6.73 -0.58
C VAL A 365 -26.06 -8.02 0.14
N GLY A 366 -25.78 -8.07 1.44
CA GLY A 366 -26.01 -9.30 2.21
C GLY A 366 -25.88 -9.14 3.71
N ASP A 367 -24.94 -8.30 4.16
CA ASP A 367 -24.66 -8.10 5.57
C ASP A 367 -24.96 -6.65 5.99
N PRO A 368 -25.85 -6.38 6.96
CA PRO A 368 -26.00 -5.06 7.58
C PRO A 368 -24.67 -4.47 8.13
N VAL A 369 -23.61 -5.28 8.20
CA VAL A 369 -22.26 -4.92 8.68
C VAL A 369 -21.28 -4.54 7.54
N SER A 370 -21.63 -4.73 6.25
CA SER A 370 -20.76 -4.37 5.12
C SER A 370 -20.78 -2.85 4.87
N ASN A 371 -20.02 -2.10 5.65
CA ASN A 371 -19.73 -0.71 5.35
C ASN A 371 -18.65 -0.68 4.27
N TYR A 372 -18.86 -0.02 3.14
CA TYR A 372 -17.75 0.20 2.21
C TYR A 372 -17.23 1.62 2.36
N ILE A 373 -15.91 1.77 2.25
CA ILE A 373 -15.26 3.07 2.21
C ILE A 373 -14.70 3.27 0.80
N LEU A 374 -15.04 4.39 0.18
CA LEU A 374 -14.43 4.81 -1.06
C LEU A 374 -13.55 6.03 -0.79
N TYR A 375 -12.30 5.97 -1.23
CA TYR A 375 -11.33 7.05 -1.11
C TYR A 375 -10.72 7.37 -2.47
N ALA A 376 -10.49 8.66 -2.74
CA ALA A 376 -9.81 9.13 -3.95
C ALA A 376 -8.44 9.70 -3.58
N TYR A 377 -7.38 9.19 -4.22
CA TYR A 377 -6.00 9.56 -3.88
C TYR A 377 -5.64 10.94 -4.41
N ASN A 378 -5.96 11.18 -5.67
CA ASN A 378 -5.45 12.32 -6.44
C ASN A 378 -6.52 13.36 -6.82
N MET A 379 -7.75 13.20 -6.30
CA MET A 379 -8.87 14.10 -6.54
C MET A 379 -9.69 14.36 -5.28
N LYS A 380 -10.31 15.54 -5.20
CA LYS A 380 -11.26 15.88 -4.13
C LYS A 380 -12.66 15.36 -4.47
N MET A 381 -13.21 14.52 -3.61
CA MET A 381 -14.60 14.08 -3.68
C MET A 381 -15.52 15.18 -3.11
N GLY A 382 -16.73 15.33 -3.69
CA GLY A 382 -17.70 16.33 -3.27
C GLY A 382 -18.39 16.00 -1.93
N ASN A 383 -18.77 17.05 -1.19
CA ASN A 383 -19.30 16.98 0.19
C ASN A 383 -20.63 16.22 0.36
N ASN A 384 -21.32 15.82 -0.71
CA ASN A 384 -22.64 15.17 -0.63
C ASN A 384 -22.59 13.71 -0.11
N ILE A 385 -21.39 13.20 0.19
CA ILE A 385 -21.12 11.80 0.59
C ILE A 385 -21.36 11.57 2.10
N PHE A 386 -21.25 12.60 2.96
CA PHE A 386 -21.18 12.39 4.42
C PHE A 386 -22.51 12.51 5.17
N SER A 387 -23.50 13.27 4.68
CA SER A 387 -24.86 13.21 5.23
C SER A 387 -25.50 11.84 5.06
N THR A 388 -24.89 11.00 4.22
CA THR A 388 -25.37 9.69 3.85
C THR A 388 -24.65 8.54 4.59
N LEU A 389 -23.40 8.71 5.04
CA LEU A 389 -22.83 7.82 6.06
C LEU A 389 -23.61 7.90 7.39
N GLN A 390 -24.03 9.11 7.79
CA GLN A 390 -24.98 9.27 8.91
C GLN A 390 -26.37 8.69 8.61
N ALA A 391 -26.88 8.79 7.38
CA ALA A 391 -28.19 8.24 7.04
C ALA A 391 -28.23 6.70 7.02
N ASN A 392 -27.09 6.04 6.79
CA ASN A 392 -26.99 4.57 6.84
C ASN A 392 -26.88 4.05 8.27
N ASP A 393 -26.14 4.74 9.15
CA ASP A 393 -26.11 4.43 10.58
C ASP A 393 -27.51 4.60 11.21
N SER A 394 -28.32 5.57 10.76
CA SER A 394 -29.68 5.79 11.24
C SER A 394 -30.72 4.77 10.74
N LEU A 395 -30.51 4.12 9.59
CA LEU A 395 -31.42 3.08 9.07
C LEU A 395 -31.20 1.72 9.74
N HIS A 396 -30.11 1.56 10.50
CA HIS A 396 -29.77 0.30 11.15
C HIS A 396 -30.60 0.04 12.42
N ASN A 397 -31.18 1.08 13.03
CA ASN A 397 -31.88 0.96 14.31
C ASN A 397 -33.40 0.76 14.22
N GLU A 398 -34.02 0.81 13.04
CA GLU A 398 -35.49 0.80 12.94
C GLU A 398 -36.13 -0.44 12.30
N ASN A 399 -35.39 -1.45 11.85
CA ASN A 399 -36.07 -2.65 11.35
C ASN A 399 -35.22 -3.92 11.36
N ASN A 400 -35.38 -4.73 12.41
CA ASN A 400 -34.81 -6.08 12.47
C ASN A 400 -35.33 -7.03 11.39
N ASN A 401 -36.36 -6.65 10.59
CA ASN A 401 -37.01 -7.53 9.62
C ASN A 401 -37.11 -6.99 8.18
N ASN A 402 -36.70 -5.75 7.87
CA ASN A 402 -36.73 -5.23 6.49
C ASN A 402 -35.32 -4.84 6.02
N LYS A 403 -34.59 -5.79 5.43
CA LYS A 403 -33.34 -5.52 4.71
C LYS A 403 -33.65 -4.62 3.51
N ILE A 404 -33.41 -3.32 3.60
CA ILE A 404 -33.32 -2.46 2.41
C ILE A 404 -32.04 -2.85 1.67
N ILE A 405 -32.21 -3.52 0.53
CA ILE A 405 -31.11 -3.99 -0.31
C ILE A 405 -30.79 -2.91 -1.35
N PHE A 406 -29.61 -2.28 -1.24
CA PHE A 406 -29.13 -1.33 -2.25
C PHE A 406 -28.23 -2.04 -3.27
N HIS A 407 -28.69 -2.25 -4.50
CA HIS A 407 -27.88 -2.90 -5.55
C HIS A 407 -26.68 -2.07 -6.04
N TYR A 408 -26.66 -0.77 -5.74
CA TYR A 408 -25.62 0.17 -6.17
C TYR A 408 -25.19 1.06 -5.00
N SER A 409 -23.93 1.50 -5.04
CA SER A 409 -23.42 2.55 -4.17
C SER A 409 -24.21 3.85 -4.35
N ARG A 410 -24.12 4.73 -3.35
CA ARG A 410 -24.53 6.12 -3.56
C ARG A 410 -23.59 6.78 -4.55
N PHE A 411 -24.11 7.71 -5.34
CA PHE A 411 -23.30 8.41 -6.33
C PHE A 411 -22.19 9.22 -5.64
N VAL A 412 -21.00 9.14 -6.21
CA VAL A 412 -19.81 9.85 -5.78
C VAL A 412 -19.56 10.96 -6.77
N SER A 413 -19.59 12.20 -6.30
CA SER A 413 -19.32 13.37 -7.14
C SER A 413 -17.84 13.71 -7.14
N PHE A 414 -17.25 13.77 -8.32
CA PHE A 414 -15.91 14.28 -8.55
C PHE A 414 -16.01 15.70 -9.10
N LYS A 415 -15.26 16.64 -8.51
CA LYS A 415 -15.23 18.05 -8.94
C LYS A 415 -13.96 18.32 -9.75
N LYS A 416 -13.97 19.45 -10.48
CA LYS A 416 -12.83 20.00 -11.23
C LYS A 416 -12.41 19.24 -12.49
N PHE A 417 -13.33 18.53 -13.15
CA PHE A 417 -13.05 18.14 -14.53
C PHE A 417 -12.90 19.36 -15.40
N LYS A 418 -11.94 19.27 -16.31
CA LYS A 418 -11.72 20.27 -17.32
C LYS A 418 -12.33 19.76 -18.60
N VAL A 419 -13.10 20.61 -19.24
CA VAL A 419 -13.78 20.32 -20.50
C VAL A 419 -13.33 21.34 -21.53
N GLU A 420 -13.05 20.84 -22.72
CA GLU A 420 -12.69 21.63 -23.89
C GLU A 420 -13.50 21.13 -25.08
N ASN A 421 -14.15 22.05 -25.79
CA ASN A 421 -15.01 21.73 -26.95
C ASN A 421 -16.06 20.64 -26.62
N GLY A 422 -16.64 20.69 -25.42
CA GLY A 422 -17.65 19.73 -24.96
C GLY A 422 -17.10 18.34 -24.63
N LYS A 423 -15.77 18.14 -24.57
CA LYS A 423 -15.14 16.87 -24.18
C LYS A 423 -14.33 17.02 -22.91
N PHE A 424 -14.30 15.98 -22.07
CA PHE A 424 -13.33 15.92 -20.99
C PHE A 424 -11.89 16.01 -21.53
N LEU A 425 -11.05 16.79 -20.87
CA LEU A 425 -9.60 16.70 -21.01
C LEU A 425 -9.10 15.47 -20.26
N SER A 426 -7.92 15.00 -20.68
CA SER A 426 -7.33 13.79 -20.10
C SER A 426 -7.16 13.92 -18.60
N ASN A 427 -7.43 12.84 -17.87
CA ASN A 427 -7.26 12.78 -16.43
C ASN A 427 -7.18 11.31 -15.98
N TYR A 428 -6.59 11.07 -14.82
CA TYR A 428 -6.57 9.73 -14.19
C TYR A 428 -7.21 9.87 -12.83
N ILE A 429 -8.15 9.00 -12.45
CA ILE A 429 -8.79 9.01 -11.14
C ILE A 429 -8.46 7.70 -10.47
N LEU A 430 -7.69 7.76 -9.39
CA LEU A 430 -7.33 6.59 -8.61
C LEU A 430 -8.20 6.51 -7.35
N LEU A 431 -9.03 5.47 -7.31
CA LEU A 431 -10.00 5.20 -6.25
C LEU A 431 -9.65 3.90 -5.54
N LYS A 432 -9.82 3.88 -4.22
CA LYS A 432 -9.78 2.67 -3.40
C LYS A 432 -11.15 2.41 -2.82
N LEU A 433 -11.71 1.24 -3.15
CA LEU A 433 -12.94 0.71 -2.59
C LEU A 433 -12.58 -0.38 -1.59
N SER A 434 -12.81 -0.10 -0.31
CA SER A 434 -12.50 -1.01 0.78
C SER A 434 -13.77 -1.53 1.43
N ASN A 435 -13.83 -2.83 1.70
CA ASN A 435 -14.93 -3.42 2.46
C ASN A 435 -14.59 -3.36 3.96
N ASN A 436 -15.15 -2.36 4.64
CA ASN A 436 -15.03 -2.16 6.07
C ASN A 436 -16.02 -3.07 6.81
N LYS A 437 -15.64 -4.34 6.95
CA LYS A 437 -16.24 -5.25 7.93
C LYS A 437 -15.77 -4.82 9.33
N ASN A 438 -16.70 -4.64 10.28
CA ASN A 438 -16.41 -4.15 11.63
C ASN A 438 -15.21 -4.85 12.29
N GLU A 439 -14.34 -4.06 12.95
CA GLU A 439 -13.09 -4.48 13.62
C GLU A 439 -13.23 -5.64 14.61
N PHE A 440 -14.44 -5.91 15.12
CA PHE A 440 -14.63 -6.89 16.20
C PHE A 440 -14.47 -8.36 15.80
N LEU A 441 -14.44 -8.69 14.49
CA LEU A 441 -14.39 -10.08 14.03
C LEU A 441 -13.17 -10.45 13.19
N TYR A 442 -12.35 -9.47 12.81
CA TYR A 442 -11.08 -9.79 12.13
C TYR A 442 -10.02 -10.08 13.18
N ASN A 443 -9.58 -11.33 13.22
CA ASN A 443 -8.31 -11.70 13.79
C ASN A 443 -7.21 -10.82 13.15
N GLN A 444 -6.23 -10.37 13.93
CA GLN A 444 -5.03 -9.72 13.37
C GLN A 444 -4.37 -10.57 12.28
N GLY A 445 -4.49 -11.90 12.35
CA GLY A 445 -3.99 -12.80 11.31
C GLY A 445 -4.69 -12.67 9.96
N ASP A 446 -6.02 -12.56 9.96
CA ASP A 446 -6.79 -12.36 8.73
C ASP A 446 -6.46 -11.01 8.07
N ARG A 447 -5.97 -10.02 8.84
CA ARG A 447 -5.50 -8.75 8.26
C ARG A 447 -4.24 -8.97 7.42
N LEU A 448 -3.24 -9.69 7.93
CA LEU A 448 -1.96 -9.86 7.25
C LEU A 448 -2.08 -10.76 6.00
N ASP A 449 -2.88 -11.82 6.07
CA ASP A 449 -3.12 -12.72 4.93
C ASP A 449 -3.83 -12.01 3.76
N ASN A 450 -4.69 -11.04 4.09
CA ASN A 450 -5.36 -10.21 3.09
C ASN A 450 -4.52 -9.02 2.61
N VAL A 451 -3.51 -8.61 3.38
CA VAL A 451 -2.65 -7.45 3.10
C VAL A 451 -1.45 -7.85 2.26
N PHE A 452 -0.79 -8.97 2.61
CA PHE A 452 0.39 -9.46 1.91
C PHE A 452 0.04 -10.66 1.05
N PRO A 453 -0.25 -10.47 -0.24
CA PRO A 453 -0.58 -11.60 -1.08
C PRO A 453 0.60 -12.56 -1.21
N LEU A 454 0.30 -13.85 -1.15
CA LEU A 454 1.29 -14.92 -1.27
C LEU A 454 2.15 -14.85 -2.55
N HIS A 455 1.65 -14.21 -3.62
CA HIS A 455 2.39 -14.01 -4.87
C HIS A 455 3.45 -12.89 -4.79
N MET A 456 3.72 -12.35 -3.61
CA MET A 456 4.84 -11.45 -3.39
C MET A 456 6.17 -12.16 -3.63
N LYS A 457 7.05 -11.45 -4.34
CA LYS A 457 8.39 -11.95 -4.67
C LYS A 457 9.32 -11.62 -3.51
N ASP A 458 10.45 -12.34 -3.42
CA ASP A 458 11.54 -11.85 -2.61
C ASP A 458 12.11 -10.56 -3.22
N ILE A 459 11.67 -9.44 -2.67
CA ILE A 459 12.07 -8.09 -3.07
C ILE A 459 13.28 -7.58 -2.29
N LEU A 460 13.62 -8.22 -1.15
CA LEU A 460 14.70 -7.78 -0.26
C LEU A 460 16.02 -8.50 -0.58
N GLY A 461 15.96 -9.60 -1.33
CA GLY A 461 17.09 -10.34 -1.88
C GLY A 461 17.58 -11.44 -0.94
N ASP A 462 18.32 -12.41 -1.50
CA ASP A 462 18.75 -13.64 -0.80
C ASP A 462 20.02 -13.48 0.06
N GLU A 463 20.66 -12.31 0.02
CA GLU A 463 21.92 -12.08 0.72
C GLU A 463 21.78 -12.28 2.24
N ASP A 464 22.80 -12.88 2.84
CA ASP A 464 22.96 -12.97 4.29
C ASP A 464 23.31 -11.58 4.82
N LEU A 465 22.53 -11.09 5.79
CA LEU A 465 22.76 -9.79 6.42
C LEU A 465 23.58 -9.97 7.69
N ASP A 466 24.43 -9.00 8.00
CA ASP A 466 25.16 -8.98 9.28
C ASP A 466 24.22 -8.55 10.44
N ASP A 467 24.66 -8.75 11.68
CA ASP A 467 23.91 -8.25 12.84
C ASP A 467 23.82 -6.71 12.79
N GLY A 468 22.63 -6.15 13.04
CA GLY A 468 22.38 -4.71 12.92
C GLY A 468 22.04 -4.24 11.51
N ASP A 469 22.22 -5.08 10.49
CA ASP A 469 21.82 -4.77 9.11
C ASP A 469 20.39 -5.24 8.84
N PHE A 470 19.59 -4.37 8.22
CA PHE A 470 18.26 -4.74 7.78
C PHE A 470 17.82 -3.97 6.53
N ARG A 471 17.00 -4.63 5.72
CA ARG A 471 16.41 -4.08 4.50
C ARG A 471 14.92 -3.92 4.71
N VAL A 472 14.36 -2.80 4.27
CA VAL A 472 12.94 -2.48 4.42
C VAL A 472 12.38 -2.10 3.06
N TYR A 473 11.19 -2.60 2.73
CA TYR A 473 10.37 -2.08 1.65
C TYR A 473 8.97 -1.79 2.18
N VAL A 474 8.60 -0.51 2.17
CA VAL A 474 7.24 -0.04 2.43
C VAL A 474 6.51 0.25 1.12
N TYR A 475 5.34 -0.35 0.94
CA TYR A 475 4.44 -0.10 -0.18
C TYR A 475 3.58 1.14 0.05
N SER A 476 3.15 1.76 -1.04
CA SER A 476 2.12 2.80 -0.98
C SER A 476 0.79 2.26 -0.46
N SER A 477 0.06 3.10 0.28
CA SER A 477 -1.25 2.76 0.87
C SER A 477 -2.33 2.37 -0.13
N ILE A 478 -2.18 2.68 -1.42
CA ILE A 478 -3.13 2.18 -2.43
C ILE A 478 -3.19 0.65 -2.44
N ASN A 479 -2.08 0.01 -2.09
CA ASN A 479 -1.96 -1.43 -2.07
C ASN A 479 -2.56 -2.04 -0.79
N ALA A 480 -2.99 -1.23 0.18
CA ALA A 480 -3.49 -1.66 1.47
C ALA A 480 -4.99 -1.38 1.65
N PRO A 481 -5.72 -2.18 2.44
CA PRO A 481 -7.10 -1.87 2.80
C PRO A 481 -7.19 -0.58 3.60
N ILE A 482 -8.37 0.05 3.57
CA ILE A 482 -8.68 1.17 4.47
C ILE A 482 -9.21 0.57 5.77
N ILE A 483 -8.58 0.90 6.89
CA ILE A 483 -9.02 0.38 8.20
C ILE A 483 -9.82 1.44 8.95
N ARG A 484 -10.81 1.01 9.75
CA ARG A 484 -11.62 1.91 10.56
C ARG A 484 -11.43 1.64 12.05
N LYS A 485 -10.64 2.47 12.74
CA LYS A 485 -10.41 2.40 14.19
C LYS A 485 -11.11 3.54 14.92
N ASN A 486 -11.80 3.26 16.03
CA ASN A 486 -12.45 4.28 16.87
C ASN A 486 -13.33 5.28 16.06
N ARG A 487 -14.15 4.75 15.15
CA ARG A 487 -15.02 5.48 14.20
C ARG A 487 -14.29 6.31 13.13
N LYS A 488 -12.97 6.41 13.13
CA LYS A 488 -12.16 7.09 12.11
C LYS A 488 -11.64 6.08 11.09
N ALA A 489 -11.52 6.49 9.83
CA ALA A 489 -10.91 5.68 8.78
C ALA A 489 -9.45 6.12 8.55
N TYR A 490 -8.58 5.18 8.19
CA TYR A 490 -7.15 5.39 8.03
C TYR A 490 -6.66 4.76 6.72
N LEU A 491 -5.80 5.48 6.01
CA LEU A 491 -4.90 4.89 5.03
C LEU A 491 -3.80 4.16 5.79
N VAL A 492 -3.53 2.94 5.34
CA VAL A 492 -2.52 2.06 5.93
C VAL A 492 -1.37 1.95 4.96
N ASN A 493 -0.15 2.03 5.44
CA ASN A 493 1.01 1.55 4.70
C ASN A 493 1.34 0.16 5.19
N MET A 494 1.85 -0.67 4.29
CA MET A 494 2.34 -2.01 4.61
C MET A 494 3.77 -2.15 4.14
N GLY A 495 4.56 -2.97 4.81
CA GLY A 495 5.94 -3.21 4.40
C GLY A 495 6.47 -4.56 4.83
N ILE A 496 7.61 -4.91 4.24
CA ILE A 496 8.40 -6.07 4.61
C ILE A 496 9.77 -5.55 5.04
N ALA A 497 10.29 -6.08 6.13
CA ALA A 497 11.67 -5.94 6.51
C ALA A 497 12.35 -7.31 6.56
N LYS A 498 13.64 -7.36 6.24
CA LYS A 498 14.49 -8.54 6.37
C LYS A 498 15.73 -8.15 7.17
N ASP A 499 16.03 -8.92 8.20
CA ASP A 499 17.28 -8.88 8.95
C ASP A 499 18.02 -10.21 8.79
N LYS A 500 19.15 -10.37 9.50
CA LYS A 500 19.99 -11.57 9.45
C LYS A 500 19.22 -12.88 9.65
N GLU A 501 18.24 -12.90 10.55
CA GLU A 501 17.56 -14.12 10.96
C GLU A 501 16.10 -14.18 10.50
N ASN A 502 15.46 -13.02 10.30
CA ASN A 502 14.02 -12.94 10.15
C ASN A 502 13.55 -12.06 8.98
N VAL A 503 12.34 -12.35 8.55
CA VAL A 503 11.50 -11.51 7.70
C VAL A 503 10.29 -11.04 8.51
N THR A 504 10.14 -9.72 8.62
CA THR A 504 9.04 -9.06 9.32
C THR A 504 8.08 -8.42 8.34
N PHE A 505 6.82 -8.81 8.38
CA PHE A 505 5.72 -8.15 7.70
C PHE A 505 5.07 -7.18 8.67
N PHE A 506 4.82 -5.95 8.26
CA PHE A 506 4.25 -4.93 9.14
C PHE A 506 3.28 -4.02 8.43
N VAL A 507 2.34 -3.47 9.19
CA VAL A 507 1.38 -2.47 8.74
C VAL A 507 1.29 -1.33 9.75
N PHE A 508 1.06 -0.12 9.27
CA PHE A 508 0.82 1.02 10.15
C PHE A 508 -0.09 2.08 9.53
N ASN A 509 -0.79 2.81 10.40
CA ASN A 509 -1.64 3.92 9.96
C ASN A 509 -0.77 5.09 9.50
N SER A 510 -0.81 5.39 8.20
CA SER A 510 0.00 6.47 7.62
C SER A 510 -0.73 7.80 7.62
N GLN A 511 -2.05 7.78 7.40
CA GLN A 511 -2.87 8.99 7.36
C GLN A 511 -4.30 8.70 7.80
N SER A 512 -4.77 9.43 8.82
CA SER A 512 -6.22 9.48 9.06
C SER A 512 -6.92 10.09 7.85
N ILE A 513 -7.90 9.37 7.32
CA ILE A 513 -8.89 9.91 6.39
C ILE A 513 -9.83 10.76 7.26
N LYS A 514 -9.34 11.91 7.75
CA LYS A 514 -10.17 12.87 8.48
C LYS A 514 -11.38 13.16 7.61
N GLU A 515 -12.57 12.95 8.17
CA GLU A 515 -13.78 13.63 7.73
C GLU A 515 -13.41 15.12 7.59
N SER A 516 -13.34 15.59 6.36
CA SER A 516 -12.80 16.90 5.99
C SER A 516 -13.75 18.05 6.37
N TYR A 517 -14.27 18.05 7.60
CA TYR A 517 -15.41 18.90 7.97
C TYR A 517 -15.10 20.00 8.98
N ASN A 518 -14.19 19.79 9.93
CA ASN A 518 -13.81 20.87 10.84
C ASN A 518 -12.40 21.29 10.50
N GLY A 519 -12.22 22.52 10.00
CA GLY A 519 -10.94 23.16 9.63
C GLY A 519 -9.89 23.28 10.74
N ASN A 520 -9.98 22.43 11.76
CA ASN A 520 -8.95 22.17 12.74
C ASN A 520 -7.82 21.39 12.06
N LYS A 521 -6.62 21.93 12.19
CA LYS A 521 -5.36 21.39 11.66
C LYS A 521 -5.31 19.87 11.80
N VAL A 522 -4.81 19.20 10.76
CA VAL A 522 -4.33 17.82 10.87
C VAL A 522 -3.44 17.75 12.10
N ASP A 523 -3.65 16.76 12.99
CA ASP A 523 -2.69 16.53 14.07
C ASP A 523 -1.39 16.15 13.38
N ASN A 524 -0.46 17.11 13.31
CA ASN A 524 0.83 16.95 12.66
C ASN A 524 1.76 16.00 13.43
N GLY A 525 1.29 15.41 14.55
CA GLY A 525 2.08 14.52 15.42
C GLY A 525 2.68 13.32 14.68
N TYR A 526 2.03 12.81 13.63
CA TYR A 526 2.53 11.68 12.85
C TYR A 526 3.51 12.07 11.72
N GLN A 527 3.65 13.35 11.37
CA GLN A 527 4.51 13.76 10.24
C GLN A 527 6.01 13.86 10.59
N GLN A 528 6.39 13.81 11.87
CA GLN A 528 7.78 14.02 12.30
C GLN A 528 8.62 12.73 12.43
N LEU A 529 8.09 11.55 12.05
CA LEU A 529 8.64 10.25 12.47
C LEU A 529 9.35 9.40 11.39
N PHE A 530 9.45 9.81 10.12
CA PHE A 530 9.67 8.83 9.05
C PHE A 530 10.80 9.13 8.06
N ASN A 531 12.01 8.68 8.41
CA ASN A 531 12.99 8.27 7.40
C ASN A 531 12.92 6.75 7.13
N LEU A 532 12.49 5.93 8.10
CA LEU A 532 12.55 4.46 8.00
C LEU A 532 11.34 3.82 7.28
N LEU A 533 10.15 4.42 7.40
CA LEU A 533 8.89 3.81 6.91
C LEU A 533 8.18 4.65 5.85
N THR A 534 8.87 5.56 5.16
CA THR A 534 8.32 6.17 3.96
C THR A 534 8.15 5.10 2.87
N PRO A 535 7.16 5.20 1.97
CA PRO A 535 7.06 4.27 0.84
C PRO A 535 8.34 4.25 -0.01
N GLY A 536 8.86 3.06 -0.30
CA GLY A 536 10.12 2.84 -0.98
C GLY A 536 10.93 1.69 -0.37
N LYS A 537 12.07 1.39 -0.99
CA LYS A 537 13.03 0.40 -0.53
C LYS A 537 14.26 1.07 0.09
N TYR A 538 14.74 0.53 1.20
CA TYR A 538 15.85 1.07 1.99
C TYR A 538 16.73 -0.06 2.53
N SER A 539 18.03 0.22 2.63
CA SER A 539 18.99 -0.55 3.42
C SER A 539 19.41 0.30 4.61
N TYR A 540 19.43 -0.28 5.81
CA TYR A 540 19.91 0.37 7.02
C TYR A 540 20.93 -0.52 7.71
N GLN A 541 21.90 0.15 8.33
CA GLN A 541 22.89 -0.45 9.21
C GLN A 541 22.81 0.26 10.57
N MET A 542 22.87 -0.52 11.63
CA MET A 542 22.99 0.00 12.99
C MET A 542 24.38 -0.28 13.56
N TYR A 543 24.87 0.69 14.32
CA TYR A 543 26.04 0.52 15.14
C TYR A 543 25.67 -0.35 16.33
N ILE A 544 26.12 -1.60 16.28
CA ILE A 544 25.73 -2.63 17.24
C ILE A 544 26.15 -2.24 18.68
N ASP A 545 27.23 -1.44 18.81
CA ASP A 545 27.72 -0.87 20.06
C ASP A 545 26.77 0.15 20.72
N GLU A 546 25.73 0.62 20.01
CA GLU A 546 24.64 1.42 20.59
C GLU A 546 23.64 0.57 21.38
N PHE A 547 23.76 -0.77 21.35
CA PHE A 547 22.81 -1.70 21.96
C PHE A 547 23.50 -2.64 22.95
N GLU A 548 22.88 -2.84 24.11
CA GLU A 548 23.24 -3.95 25.00
C GLU A 548 22.68 -5.26 24.42
N TYR A 549 23.53 -6.07 23.80
CA TYR A 549 23.15 -7.37 23.24
C TYR A 549 24.17 -8.47 23.59
N THR A 550 23.68 -9.69 23.70
CA THR A 550 24.47 -10.91 23.92
C THR A 550 24.68 -11.65 22.62
N SER A 551 25.82 -12.36 22.53
CA SER A 551 26.13 -13.26 21.41
C SER A 551 24.97 -14.23 21.15
N GLY A 552 24.38 -14.16 19.95
CA GLY A 552 23.26 -15.00 19.51
C GLY A 552 21.89 -14.32 19.46
N GLN A 553 21.78 -13.03 19.80
CA GLN A 553 20.59 -12.21 19.54
C GLN A 553 20.74 -11.48 18.19
N SER A 554 19.70 -11.52 17.34
CA SER A 554 19.66 -10.67 16.14
C SER A 554 19.17 -9.28 16.51
N LEU A 555 20.05 -8.28 16.34
CA LEU A 555 19.65 -6.87 16.33
C LEU A 555 19.06 -6.57 14.94
N GLY A 556 17.73 -6.56 14.85
CA GLY A 556 17.01 -6.44 13.59
C GLY A 556 16.09 -5.21 13.52
N PHE A 557 15.29 -5.18 12.45
CA PHE A 557 14.35 -4.08 12.14
C PHE A 557 13.45 -3.68 13.30
N LEU A 558 12.88 -4.64 14.03
CA LEU A 558 11.97 -4.35 15.15
C LEU A 558 12.73 -3.75 16.35
N SER A 559 13.94 -4.22 16.63
CA SER A 559 14.76 -3.63 17.70
C SER A 559 15.19 -2.19 17.35
N ALA A 560 15.43 -1.92 16.07
CA ALA A 560 15.81 -0.61 15.55
C ALA A 560 14.69 0.44 15.58
N LEU A 561 13.45 -0.01 15.44
CA LEU A 561 12.31 0.86 15.13
C LEU A 561 12.05 1.93 16.21
N PRO A 562 12.00 1.62 17.53
CA PRO A 562 11.79 2.65 18.56
C PRO A 562 12.87 3.73 18.57
N TYR A 563 14.14 3.32 18.44
CA TYR A 563 15.29 4.20 18.45
C TYR A 563 15.26 5.19 17.27
N ARG A 564 14.91 4.71 16.08
CA ARG A 564 14.88 5.52 14.85
C ARG A 564 13.64 6.37 14.70
N CYS A 565 12.50 5.90 15.21
CA CYS A 565 11.27 6.68 15.16
C CYS A 565 11.29 7.80 16.21
N ILE A 566 11.57 7.52 17.48
CA ILE A 566 11.25 8.48 18.56
C ILE A 566 12.42 9.43 18.91
N ASN A 567 13.22 9.83 17.91
CA ASN A 567 14.34 10.80 18.05
C ASN A 567 15.26 10.57 19.27
N GLY A 568 15.48 9.32 19.69
CA GLY A 568 16.36 8.98 20.81
C GLY A 568 15.91 9.43 22.21
N GLU A 569 14.78 10.15 22.37
CA GLU A 569 14.32 10.66 23.67
C GLU A 569 13.43 9.70 24.45
N ASN A 570 13.01 8.57 23.86
CA ASN A 570 12.26 7.51 24.54
C ASN A 570 12.84 6.12 24.23
N SER A 571 14.03 5.82 24.77
CA SER A 571 14.63 4.47 24.82
C SER A 571 13.80 3.45 25.58
N ASP A 572 12.74 3.88 26.26
CA ASP A 572 11.99 3.07 27.20
C ASP A 572 10.97 2.15 26.53
N PHE A 573 10.77 2.21 25.20
CA PHE A 573 9.88 1.28 24.51
C PHE A 573 10.57 -0.06 24.25
N MET A 574 10.06 -1.12 24.86
CA MET A 574 10.52 -2.49 24.68
C MET A 574 9.50 -3.29 23.89
N LEU A 575 10.00 -4.16 23.00
CA LEU A 575 9.17 -5.13 22.30
C LEU A 575 8.71 -6.22 23.29
N GLN A 576 7.40 -6.36 23.50
CA GLN A 576 6.82 -7.41 24.32
C GLN A 576 5.96 -8.37 23.47
N TYR A 577 5.95 -9.64 23.90
CA TYR A 577 5.08 -10.68 23.35
C TYR A 577 3.73 -10.63 24.04
N PHE A 578 2.68 -10.59 23.23
CA PHE A 578 1.32 -10.75 23.73
C PHE A 578 0.73 -12.05 23.22
N LEU A 579 0.23 -12.85 24.16
CA LEU A 579 -0.55 -14.05 23.89
C LEU A 579 -2.04 -13.70 23.94
N PHE A 580 -2.67 -13.66 22.78
CA PHE A 580 -4.13 -13.47 22.68
C PHE A 580 -4.82 -14.82 22.52
N LYS A 581 -5.72 -15.15 23.46
CA LYS A 581 -6.61 -16.30 23.31
C LYS A 581 -7.82 -15.89 22.48
N LYS A 582 -7.94 -16.41 21.26
CA LYS A 582 -9.14 -16.21 20.44
C LYS A 582 -10.31 -17.05 20.96
N ASN A 583 -10.02 -18.27 21.44
CA ASN A 583 -10.95 -19.25 22.00
C ASN A 583 -10.21 -20.18 22.99
N GLN A 584 -10.90 -21.12 23.65
CA GLN A 584 -10.30 -22.01 24.68
C GLN A 584 -9.05 -22.80 24.22
N ASN A 585 -8.84 -22.95 22.90
CA ASN A 585 -7.81 -23.83 22.34
C ASN A 585 -6.78 -23.14 21.41
N THR A 586 -6.92 -21.85 21.05
CA THR A 586 -6.01 -21.20 20.08
C THR A 586 -5.39 -19.93 20.68
N ASN A 587 -4.06 -19.95 20.82
CA ASN A 587 -3.26 -18.79 21.26
C ASN A 587 -2.58 -18.14 20.05
N TYR A 588 -2.76 -16.84 19.87
CA TYR A 588 -2.02 -16.03 18.90
C TYR A 588 -0.88 -15.31 19.61
N LYS A 589 0.28 -15.25 18.96
CA LYS A 589 1.41 -14.43 19.41
C LYS A 589 1.49 -13.22 18.49
N THR A 590 1.45 -12.02 19.06
CA THR A 590 1.74 -10.77 18.33
C THR A 590 2.82 -10.00 19.07
N LEU A 591 3.54 -9.17 18.32
CA LEU A 591 4.62 -8.32 18.80
C LEU A 591 4.07 -6.90 18.95
N ALA A 592 4.14 -6.33 20.15
CA ALA A 592 3.79 -4.93 20.37
C ALA A 592 4.81 -4.25 21.27
N TYR A 593 4.99 -2.93 21.08
CA TYR A 593 5.88 -2.15 21.91
C TYR A 593 5.15 -1.63 23.14
N VAL A 594 5.79 -1.74 24.31
CA VAL A 594 5.31 -1.13 25.55
C VAL A 594 6.37 -0.25 26.17
N LYS A 595 5.95 0.77 26.90
CA LYS A 595 6.86 1.60 27.67
C LYS A 595 7.30 0.88 28.96
N ALA A 596 8.60 0.89 29.24
CA ALA A 596 9.18 0.29 30.44
C ALA A 596 8.60 0.94 31.70
N GLY A 597 8.18 0.11 32.67
CA GLY A 597 7.65 0.57 33.95
C GLY A 597 6.17 0.99 33.97
N GLU A 598 5.52 1.16 32.80
CA GLU A 598 4.11 1.56 32.70
C GLU A 598 3.34 0.54 31.84
N GLY A 599 2.78 -0.51 32.46
CA GLY A 599 2.09 -1.61 31.77
C GLY A 599 0.82 -1.25 30.99
N THR A 600 0.53 0.04 30.78
CA THR A 600 -0.69 0.52 30.12
C THR A 600 -0.48 1.71 29.17
N LEU A 601 0.73 2.26 29.04
CA LEU A 601 0.98 3.41 28.14
C LEU A 601 1.70 2.94 26.88
N THR A 602 0.90 2.75 25.83
CA THR A 602 1.37 2.59 24.45
C THR A 602 1.52 3.97 23.81
N ASP A 603 2.62 4.22 23.10
CA ASP A 603 2.70 5.39 22.22
C ASP A 603 1.63 5.28 21.13
N ALA A 604 1.01 6.38 20.76
CA ALA A 604 -0.04 6.39 19.74
C ALA A 604 0.42 5.81 18.39
N PHE A 605 1.72 5.91 18.07
CA PHE A 605 2.30 5.23 16.90
C PHE A 605 2.28 3.71 17.05
N PHE A 606 2.72 3.17 18.19
CA PHE A 606 2.77 1.74 18.42
C PHE A 606 1.39 1.10 18.64
N GLU A 607 0.38 1.87 19.03
CA GLU A 607 -1.02 1.42 18.99
C GLU A 607 -1.54 1.14 17.58
N ASP A 608 -0.89 1.72 16.58
CA ASP A 608 -1.28 1.70 15.18
C ASP A 608 -0.28 0.93 14.31
N PHE A 609 0.72 0.28 14.91
CA PHE A 609 1.71 -0.57 14.24
C PHE A 609 1.46 -2.04 14.59
N ASP A 610 1.15 -2.85 13.59
CA ASP A 610 1.03 -4.30 13.73
C ASP A 610 2.15 -4.97 12.93
N ALA A 611 2.76 -6.03 13.48
CA ALA A 611 3.78 -6.80 12.80
C ALA A 611 3.74 -8.29 13.10
N PHE A 612 4.19 -9.09 12.13
CA PHE A 612 4.39 -10.52 12.22
C PHE A 612 5.76 -10.86 11.63
N CYS A 613 6.44 -11.83 12.23
CA CYS A 613 7.84 -12.12 11.95
C CYS A 613 8.00 -13.62 11.78
N ILE A 614 8.75 -14.05 10.76
CA ILE A 614 9.11 -15.46 10.51
C ILE A 614 10.60 -15.54 10.20
N THR A 615 11.19 -16.72 10.40
CA THR A 615 12.60 -16.92 10.06
C THR A 615 12.85 -16.85 8.55
N ASN A 616 14.08 -16.51 8.15
CA ASN A 616 14.51 -16.54 6.75
C ASN A 616 14.33 -17.94 6.12
N THR A 617 14.41 -19.00 6.91
CA THR A 617 14.16 -20.38 6.44
C THR A 617 12.68 -20.63 6.18
N GLU A 618 11.80 -20.26 7.10
CA GLU A 618 10.34 -20.38 6.91
C GLU A 618 9.85 -19.55 5.72
N TYR A 619 10.33 -18.31 5.58
CA TYR A 619 9.96 -17.46 4.46
C TYR A 619 10.33 -18.09 3.11
N ARG A 620 11.55 -18.66 3.00
CA ARG A 620 11.97 -19.38 1.78
C ARG A 620 11.09 -20.60 1.49
N GLU A 621 10.66 -21.34 2.50
CA GLU A 621 9.74 -22.46 2.32
C GLU A 621 8.34 -22.02 1.89
N VAL A 622 7.84 -20.90 2.42
CA VAL A 622 6.59 -20.27 1.96
C VAL A 622 6.72 -19.87 0.49
N LEU A 623 7.78 -19.16 0.11
CA LEU A 623 8.01 -18.74 -1.28
C LEU A 623 8.10 -19.92 -2.25
N LYS A 624 8.82 -21.00 -1.90
CA LYS A 624 8.91 -22.20 -2.74
C LYS A 624 7.54 -22.81 -3.02
N LYS A 625 6.68 -22.88 -2.00
CA LYS A 625 5.33 -23.44 -2.13
C LYS A 625 4.42 -22.58 -2.99
N VAL A 626 4.53 -21.26 -2.91
CA VAL A 626 3.78 -20.32 -3.75
C VAL A 626 4.26 -20.38 -5.21
N ILE A 627 5.58 -20.44 -5.43
CA ILE A 627 6.17 -20.39 -6.77
C ILE A 627 5.97 -21.70 -7.55
N THR A 628 5.81 -22.83 -6.86
CA THR A 628 5.60 -24.13 -7.52
C THR A 628 4.21 -24.14 -8.19
N PRO A 629 4.12 -24.20 -9.54
CA PRO A 629 2.83 -24.26 -10.21
C PRO A 629 2.15 -25.56 -9.79
N VAL A 630 1.06 -25.44 -9.04
CA VAL A 630 0.26 -26.61 -8.64
C VAL A 630 -0.36 -27.18 -9.91
N SER A 631 0.19 -28.29 -10.39
CA SER A 631 -0.27 -28.99 -11.60
C SER A 631 -1.60 -29.74 -11.39
N ASN A 632 -2.22 -29.62 -10.21
CA ASN A 632 -3.46 -30.29 -9.86
C ASN A 632 -4.57 -29.27 -9.49
N SER A 633 -5.76 -29.49 -10.04
CA SER A 633 -6.98 -28.69 -9.92
C SER A 633 -7.57 -28.55 -8.51
N ASN A 634 -6.86 -28.99 -7.47
CA ASN A 634 -7.25 -28.78 -6.09
C ASN A 634 -6.45 -27.59 -5.58
N TYR A 635 -6.99 -26.38 -5.82
CA TYR A 635 -6.67 -25.24 -4.99
C TYR A 635 -7.02 -25.63 -3.54
N ASP A 636 -6.04 -26.04 -2.75
CA ASP A 636 -6.20 -26.01 -1.30
C ASP A 636 -6.20 -24.52 -0.96
N THR A 637 -7.39 -23.94 -0.81
CA THR A 637 -7.61 -22.52 -0.43
C THR A 637 -7.16 -22.24 1.00
N SER A 638 -6.25 -23.03 1.53
CA SER A 638 -5.85 -23.10 2.93
C SER A 638 -4.37 -22.75 3.14
N PHE A 639 -3.76 -22.05 2.19
CA PHE A 639 -2.54 -21.32 2.50
C PHE A 639 -2.93 -20.07 3.28
N ASP A 640 -3.46 -20.30 4.48
CA ASP A 640 -3.47 -19.29 5.52
C ASP A 640 -2.03 -19.24 6.05
N PHE A 641 -1.46 -18.06 6.31
CA PHE A 641 -0.23 -17.97 7.13
C PHE A 641 -0.47 -18.50 8.55
N TYR A 642 -1.65 -19.04 8.86
CA TYR A 642 -2.13 -19.38 10.18
C TYR A 642 -2.62 -20.83 10.35
N ARG A 643 -2.39 -21.75 9.40
CA ARG A 643 -2.77 -23.17 9.61
C ARG A 643 -2.02 -23.69 10.85
N GLU A 644 -2.78 -24.14 11.87
CA GLU A 644 -2.35 -24.43 13.24
C GLU A 644 -1.15 -25.40 13.38
N ASP A 645 -0.84 -26.17 12.33
CA ASP A 645 0.26 -27.15 12.33
C ASP A 645 1.64 -26.58 11.95
N TYR A 646 1.72 -25.33 11.44
CA TYR A 646 2.98 -24.78 10.91
C TYR A 646 3.75 -23.84 11.85
N TYR A 647 3.15 -23.39 12.96
CA TYR A 647 3.73 -22.33 13.81
C TYR A 647 3.90 -22.73 15.27
N ASP A 648 4.55 -23.87 15.50
CA ASP A 648 5.07 -24.21 16.84
C ASP A 648 6.45 -23.60 17.13
N CYS A 649 7.05 -22.85 16.19
CA CYS A 649 8.44 -22.42 16.31
C CYS A 649 8.65 -20.93 16.00
N ILE A 650 8.28 -20.07 16.95
CA ILE A 650 8.99 -18.79 17.13
C ILE A 650 9.36 -18.71 18.61
N ARG A 651 10.57 -19.20 18.92
CA ARG A 651 11.33 -18.74 20.08
C ARG A 651 12.21 -17.60 19.57
N PHE A 652 11.82 -16.37 19.85
CA PHE A 652 12.86 -15.38 20.03
C PHE A 652 13.63 -15.81 21.27
N ASN A 653 14.85 -16.31 21.09
CA ASN A 653 15.81 -16.35 22.19
C ASN A 653 16.25 -14.90 22.43
N ASN A 654 15.40 -14.12 23.07
CA ASN A 654 15.71 -12.77 23.50
C ASN A 654 15.79 -12.75 25.04
N PRO A 655 16.98 -12.97 25.64
CA PRO A 655 17.17 -12.90 27.08
C PRO A 655 17.26 -11.47 27.65
N LEU A 656 16.84 -10.42 26.93
CA LEU A 656 16.59 -9.11 27.59
C LEU A 656 15.49 -9.19 28.67
N MET A 657 14.85 -10.35 28.85
CA MET A 657 14.06 -10.67 30.02
C MET A 657 14.36 -12.07 30.56
N SER A 658 15.51 -12.25 31.24
CA SER A 658 15.53 -13.17 32.37
C SER A 658 15.04 -12.42 33.61
N LEU A 659 13.73 -12.43 33.83
CA LEU A 659 13.25 -12.33 35.21
C LEU A 659 13.60 -13.66 35.87
N THR A 660 14.74 -13.70 36.55
CA THR A 660 15.07 -14.77 37.48
C THR A 660 14.00 -14.70 38.58
N PHE A 661 12.98 -15.55 38.50
CA PHE A 661 12.15 -15.82 39.67
C PHE A 661 12.99 -16.67 40.61
N ASP A 662 13.27 -16.12 41.78
CA ASP A 662 13.91 -16.84 42.88
C ASP A 662 12.98 -17.99 43.30
N GLU A 663 13.29 -19.21 42.85
CA GLU A 663 12.59 -20.46 43.21
C GLU A 663 12.92 -20.91 44.66
N SER A 664 12.99 -19.98 45.60
CA SER A 664 13.09 -20.29 47.02
C SER A 664 11.93 -19.72 47.82
N SER A 665 10.70 -20.05 47.45
CA SER A 665 9.66 -20.31 48.46
C SER A 665 8.44 -21.00 47.86
N LEU A 666 8.05 -22.08 48.55
CA LEU A 666 6.81 -22.86 48.42
C LEU A 666 6.82 -23.97 47.36
N GLY A 667 7.22 -25.15 47.84
CA GLY A 667 6.84 -26.42 47.24
C GLY A 667 5.33 -26.74 47.36
N THR A 668 5.00 -27.88 46.73
CA THR A 668 3.74 -28.67 46.78
C THR A 668 2.59 -28.29 45.83
N THR A 669 2.65 -28.89 44.64
CA THR A 669 1.65 -29.75 43.97
C THR A 669 0.13 -29.48 44.15
N VAL A 670 -0.50 -29.02 43.05
CA VAL A 670 -1.80 -29.39 42.41
C VAL A 670 -3.10 -29.37 43.23
N PHE A 671 -4.10 -28.55 42.80
CA PHE A 671 -5.45 -28.97 42.34
C PHE A 671 -6.15 -27.82 41.59
N ARG A 672 -6.81 -28.13 40.45
CA ARG A 672 -7.62 -27.21 39.62
C ARG A 672 -8.96 -26.89 40.31
N TYR A 673 -9.41 -25.64 40.24
CA TYR A 673 -10.82 -25.26 40.48
C TYR A 673 -11.36 -24.40 39.34
N HIS A 674 -12.54 -24.76 38.84
CA HIS A 674 -13.34 -23.99 37.88
C HIS A 674 -14.08 -22.83 38.58
N PRO A 675 -14.19 -21.63 37.97
CA PRO A 675 -15.05 -20.57 38.49
C PRO A 675 -16.54 -20.85 38.19
N VAL A 676 -17.40 -20.61 39.18
CA VAL A 676 -18.86 -20.55 39.04
C VAL A 676 -19.25 -19.08 38.83
N TYR A 677 -20.05 -18.80 37.81
CA TYR A 677 -20.54 -17.45 37.50
C TYR A 677 -21.94 -17.26 38.10
N ILE A 678 -22.18 -16.10 38.72
CA ILE A 678 -23.51 -15.65 39.17
C ILE A 678 -23.81 -14.37 38.41
N ASP A 679 -24.94 -14.35 37.69
CA ASP A 679 -25.40 -13.19 36.93
C ASP A 679 -26.55 -12.49 37.66
N PHE A 680 -26.57 -11.16 37.64
CA PHE A 680 -27.64 -10.34 38.23
C PHE A 680 -28.21 -9.44 37.14
N THR A 681 -29.39 -9.76 36.63
CA THR A 681 -30.08 -8.94 35.63
C THR A 681 -31.25 -8.16 36.24
N GLY A 682 -31.24 -6.84 36.09
CA GLY A 682 -32.36 -5.95 36.42
C GLY A 682 -32.21 -4.59 35.73
N THR A 683 -33.31 -4.12 35.14
CA THR A 683 -33.42 -2.92 34.28
C THR A 683 -33.47 -1.60 35.07
N HIS A 684 -32.84 -0.56 34.50
CA HIS A 684 -32.79 0.87 34.88
C HIS A 684 -31.93 1.29 36.09
N LEU A 685 -30.76 1.87 35.82
CA LEU A 685 -30.08 2.85 36.69
C LEU A 685 -29.49 4.01 35.87
N SER A 686 -29.66 5.23 36.39
CA SER A 686 -29.13 6.51 35.89
C SER A 686 -27.63 6.69 36.25
N PRO A 687 -26.83 7.48 35.51
CA PRO A 687 -25.36 7.41 35.56
C PRO A 687 -24.64 8.02 36.79
N SER A 688 -25.29 8.27 37.93
CA SER A 688 -24.68 9.10 39.00
C SER A 688 -24.32 8.41 40.32
N ASP A 689 -24.34 7.08 40.45
CA ASP A 689 -23.96 6.40 41.70
C ASP A 689 -22.76 5.46 41.52
N SER A 690 -21.55 5.94 41.82
CA SER A 690 -20.38 5.08 42.06
C SER A 690 -20.30 4.74 43.55
N LYS A 691 -20.61 3.50 43.93
CA LYS A 691 -20.30 2.98 45.27
C LYS A 691 -19.26 1.87 45.18
N LYS A 692 -18.20 1.99 45.99
CA LYS A 692 -17.14 0.99 46.17
C LYS A 692 -17.70 -0.23 46.92
N TYR A 693 -17.43 -1.42 46.42
CA TYR A 693 -17.62 -2.67 47.15
C TYR A 693 -16.28 -3.12 47.72
N GLU A 694 -16.28 -3.49 49.01
CA GLU A 694 -15.09 -4.00 49.70
C GLU A 694 -15.25 -5.50 49.93
N PHE A 695 -14.35 -6.31 49.39
CA PHE A 695 -14.32 -7.75 49.63
C PHE A 695 -13.28 -8.05 50.71
N ALA A 696 -13.73 -8.39 51.93
CA ALA A 696 -12.84 -8.88 52.98
C ALA A 696 -12.74 -10.41 52.93
N LYS A 697 -11.53 -10.94 52.78
CA LYS A 697 -11.24 -12.38 52.81
C LYS A 697 -11.14 -12.86 54.27
N LYS A 698 -11.90 -13.89 54.65
CA LYS A 698 -11.65 -14.67 55.88
C LYS A 698 -11.57 -16.15 55.53
N ASN A 699 -10.56 -16.84 56.06
CA ASN A 699 -10.19 -18.23 55.78
C ASN A 699 -11.19 -19.27 56.35
N THR A 700 -12.45 -19.25 55.92
CA THR A 700 -13.43 -20.29 56.28
C THR A 700 -14.34 -20.74 55.15
N GLY A 701 -14.01 -20.44 53.88
CA GLY A 701 -14.77 -20.97 52.74
C GLY A 701 -16.23 -20.49 52.66
N LYS A 702 -16.53 -19.28 53.17
CA LYS A 702 -17.84 -18.63 53.05
C LYS A 702 -17.67 -17.24 52.45
N ILE A 703 -18.50 -16.92 51.45
CA ILE A 703 -18.63 -15.55 50.90
C ILE A 703 -19.72 -14.84 51.71
N LEU A 704 -19.39 -13.71 52.31
CA LEU A 704 -20.32 -12.84 53.04
C LEU A 704 -20.53 -11.58 52.22
N CYS A 705 -21.74 -11.37 51.68
CA CYS A 705 -22.14 -10.10 51.10
C CYS A 705 -22.99 -9.34 52.12
N ARG A 706 -22.60 -8.10 52.45
CA ARG A 706 -23.44 -7.14 53.15
C ARG A 706 -23.99 -6.15 52.13
N SER A 707 -25.30 -6.06 52.01
CA SER A 707 -26.00 -4.94 51.36
C SER A 707 -26.94 -4.31 52.37
N SER A 708 -26.92 -2.98 52.46
CA SER A 708 -27.88 -2.18 53.21
C SER A 708 -28.84 -1.50 52.24
N PHE A 709 -29.65 -2.28 51.54
CA PHE A 709 -30.96 -1.96 50.93
C PHE A 709 -31.32 -3.06 49.91
N ILE A 710 -32.58 -3.52 49.89
CA ILE A 710 -33.08 -4.48 48.90
C ILE A 710 -34.40 -3.94 48.32
N PRO A 711 -34.52 -3.78 46.99
CA PRO A 711 -35.69 -4.20 46.28
C PRO A 711 -35.39 -5.49 45.50
N SER A 712 -36.44 -6.28 45.33
CA SER A 712 -36.46 -7.68 44.92
C SER A 712 -35.69 -8.00 43.64
N TYR A 713 -34.77 -8.97 43.67
CA TYR A 713 -34.14 -9.56 42.48
C TYR A 713 -34.39 -11.07 42.46
N PHE A 714 -34.67 -11.62 41.27
CA PHE A 714 -34.69 -13.05 41.02
C PHE A 714 -33.25 -13.57 40.87
N LEU A 715 -32.89 -14.61 41.62
CA LEU A 715 -31.60 -15.29 41.48
C LEU A 715 -31.78 -16.49 40.54
N ARG A 716 -31.04 -16.52 39.42
CA ARG A 716 -31.04 -17.65 38.48
C ARG A 716 -29.68 -18.35 38.54
N VAL A 717 -29.64 -19.62 38.91
CA VAL A 717 -28.43 -20.46 38.86
C VAL A 717 -28.45 -21.22 37.54
N ILE A 718 -27.41 -21.06 36.72
CA ILE A 718 -27.30 -21.76 35.43
C ILE A 718 -26.08 -22.70 35.48
N GLY A 719 -26.36 -24.01 35.49
CA GLY A 719 -25.42 -25.08 35.11
C GLY A 719 -24.55 -25.69 36.22
N VAL A 720 -24.65 -27.03 36.36
CA VAL A 720 -23.66 -27.89 37.03
C VAL A 720 -23.06 -28.82 35.96
N PRO A 721 -21.74 -29.03 35.87
CA PRO A 721 -21.16 -30.01 34.95
C PRO A 721 -21.58 -31.44 35.34
N THR A 722 -22.00 -32.23 34.36
CA THR A 722 -22.66 -33.55 34.47
C THR A 722 -21.78 -34.72 34.95
N ASN A 723 -20.61 -34.49 35.55
CA ASN A 723 -19.71 -35.58 35.99
C ASN A 723 -19.58 -35.76 37.52
N LEU A 724 -20.58 -35.33 38.29
CA LEU A 724 -20.72 -35.69 39.71
C LEU A 724 -22.19 -36.04 40.04
N ALA A 725 -22.79 -36.92 39.23
CA ALA A 725 -24.04 -37.60 39.59
C ALA A 725 -23.77 -38.78 40.53
N SER A 726 -23.11 -38.54 41.66
CA SER A 726 -23.14 -39.44 42.82
C SER A 726 -22.56 -38.75 44.04
N GLN A 727 -23.40 -38.03 44.79
CA GLN A 727 -23.48 -38.07 46.25
C GLN A 727 -24.36 -36.91 46.75
N ASN A 728 -25.41 -37.27 47.49
CA ASN A 728 -26.25 -36.40 48.28
C ASN A 728 -25.42 -35.54 49.25
N THR A 729 -25.08 -34.29 48.91
CA THR A 729 -24.61 -33.32 49.92
C THR A 729 -24.74 -31.86 49.48
N ILE A 730 -25.97 -31.36 49.37
CA ILE A 730 -26.29 -29.99 49.81
C ILE A 730 -27.49 -30.16 50.72
N LYS A 731 -27.24 -30.26 52.04
CA LYS A 731 -28.29 -30.54 53.02
C LYS A 731 -28.88 -29.32 53.70
N ASP A 732 -28.32 -28.11 53.56
CA ASP A 732 -28.92 -26.90 54.13
C ASP A 732 -28.27 -25.63 53.56
N ILE A 733 -29.08 -24.73 53.00
CA ILE A 733 -28.74 -23.30 52.87
C ILE A 733 -29.59 -22.58 53.92
N LYS A 734 -28.99 -22.24 55.07
CA LYS A 734 -29.67 -21.40 56.07
C LYS A 734 -29.23 -19.94 55.91
N TRP A 735 -30.22 -19.09 55.67
CA TRP A 735 -30.10 -17.65 55.82
C TRP A 735 -30.57 -17.29 57.23
N ASN A 736 -29.70 -16.68 58.04
CA ASN A 736 -30.16 -16.03 59.26
C ASN A 736 -30.59 -14.60 58.90
N SER A 737 -31.89 -14.36 58.83
CA SER A 737 -32.41 -12.99 58.93
C SER A 737 -32.44 -12.58 60.40
N ILE A 738 -31.97 -11.38 60.70
CA ILE A 738 -32.46 -10.66 61.87
C ILE A 738 -33.71 -9.94 61.38
N GLY A 739 -34.87 -10.56 61.66
CA GLY A 739 -36.18 -9.95 61.49
C GLY A 739 -36.77 -10.04 60.09
N VAL A 740 -38.05 -10.43 60.06
CA VAL A 740 -38.98 -10.59 58.93
C VAL A 740 -38.88 -11.94 58.20
N ASP A 741 -39.91 -12.77 58.44
CA ASP A 741 -40.23 -13.99 57.68
C ASP A 741 -40.66 -13.62 56.25
N MET A 742 -40.11 -14.33 55.26
CA MET A 742 -40.63 -14.34 53.89
C MET A 742 -40.66 -15.78 53.37
N GLU A 743 -41.86 -16.29 53.10
CA GLU A 743 -42.10 -17.51 52.34
C GLU A 743 -41.89 -17.25 50.84
N PHE A 744 -41.19 -18.15 50.16
CA PHE A 744 -41.13 -18.15 48.70
C PHE A 744 -41.79 -19.42 48.14
N SER A 745 -42.78 -19.20 47.28
CA SER A 745 -43.46 -20.22 46.50
C SER A 745 -42.66 -20.49 45.22
N THR A 746 -42.29 -21.76 45.02
CA THR A 746 -41.74 -22.38 43.80
C THR A 746 -40.30 -22.00 43.39
N MET A 747 -39.47 -23.05 43.27
CA MET A 747 -38.13 -23.04 42.69
C MET A 747 -38.19 -23.93 41.44
N GLU A 748 -37.87 -23.38 40.27
CA GLU A 748 -37.76 -24.15 39.03
C GLU A 748 -36.28 -24.46 38.78
N ILE A 749 -35.95 -25.74 38.59
CA ILE A 749 -34.61 -26.22 38.21
C ILE A 749 -34.68 -26.53 36.71
N VAL A 750 -33.82 -25.89 35.91
CA VAL A 750 -33.59 -26.24 34.49
C VAL A 750 -32.15 -26.70 34.33
#